data_AF-A0A7X7DGG4-F1
#
_entry.id   AF-A0A7X7DGG4-F1
#
_cell.length_a   1.000
_cell.length_b   1.000
_cell.length_c   1.000
_cell.angle_alpha   90.00
_cell.angle_beta   90.00
_cell.angle_gamma   90.00
#
_symmetry.space_group_name_H-M   'P 1'
#
loop_
_entity.id
_entity.type
_entity.pdbx_description
1 polymer ?
#
loop_
_entity_poly.entity_id
_entity_poly.type
_entity_poly.pdbx_seq_one_letter_code
_entity_poly.pdbx_strand_id
1 'polypeptide(L)'
;MNRRISLIAAAGMFCLAIAARAVPIHVTYLWHMHQPIYYPYESPGTIDANTRFTFSVQGVWDGDRVNAYQHWPKTAVQQGADKNMEHAGAQMSFSGSLAENNKNLWGGNYNWAGDVRWARNSLKTSLNNSRLDVVGIPYHHSLMPLTCKESMIMQIRLHKEQYKEVWDTGGAYSKGFWPPECAFAEWIIPALVAEGMEWVIVDNGHLFRTVPDFPWNDGSSCRPNPADVINPSSSALNSQWVQLQNVWAPTKVLAPWAYQPHYAQHVDPWTGTKHKIIAVPAGRYEGNENARGGYGAFKPENVWGSQVDKNTNPSKPMMILCHSDGDNYGLKNSDAWNAQHGYFLDMCKNNADFEHTSVQDYLSMYPPDANDIVHVEPGSWVGIDGGTPYFDKWMSYEERSGVMPDMWSWSVLVAGQNYVLTADALENSYLNLDGGRTMDDVEWGTPNDTARAWHFYLSAETSCYWYWDFDDTNPWDGNATRAVNLAIAEANKVLDRHEGSDPVGPSIFPPQRLPYNPGGKMWNEAENASSDFQVWTFAEDVSGVASVKLNWRADLDGLNPIGETDNEVYARNAAKVGAWNEVAMSGDWWPGTKGPNVPDPTKRAKRYTATVAGQNNVLIDYYVEAMDTKGNATRSDIFHVWVGEANTNVPQPSVEFDPAAPNGCTPVTVKYKKTGLLGSSQVYIHIGRNGWQDVVTPDPAMIDSGDYWTYVYVTPTNTTEINVCFNDGADTWDNNGTANWNVGVANCGSGEEPDPAVWTEPASPVGCDPISIFYNPAGRPLAGASQINIHVGRNGWQDVVDPDPAMTASGTNWTYVYTPAPGTTNIDFVFNAVSGSTTNWDNNGSADWHVAVSGCESEPPVPNGVVITNPATESVTVNHATSTYALQGTAGADLSGNLAWTNTLNGLFGTLTRQTHWSVPVDLAVGQNVITVSGLISGSAGGTIVAEDTAADAAYATSWDEGSNGGTGFGPWDFNHNQDGTTFWAGVFIGPASAAGITGFGEDAFGFFANPAGVGANAEVLRDFTTPMAVGSVFSFDWGVNWDSDAEGSYRGFSLLAGDTELVYINMGNSPVINITGGTMFTNYGTQAMTLNFEYVASGSIRVWGTGRDGLESYDQTLTVPAGAPSRIKFYFNGSTVPELDEDHDKRQMYVDNLKITVPGGGEPTYSTDTVTIVRQDSGSVGPSIPPIVFEAGTGFWFDIPSEYELYRVEGADLVIGQAWNWTLLTENTDYTLAGGRLTLLTGATDKRMVRIWLNNAAP
;
A
#
# COMPACT_ATOMS: atom_id res chain seq x y z
N MET A 1 92.34 12.18 20.16
CA MET A 1 91.58 13.37 19.70
C MET A 1 90.15 13.21 20.19
N ASN A 2 89.86 13.77 21.36
CA ASN A 2 89.14 15.05 21.55
C ASN A 2 87.63 14.84 21.34
N ARG A 3 86.86 14.38 22.35
CA ARG A 3 86.28 15.13 23.49
C ARG A 3 85.55 16.43 23.10
N ARG A 4 84.23 16.41 23.41
CA ARG A 4 83.30 17.51 23.75
C ARG A 4 82.68 18.24 22.55
N ILE A 5 81.35 18.13 22.34
CA ILE A 5 80.22 18.62 23.17
C ILE A 5 80.21 20.15 23.23
N SER A 6 79.07 20.73 22.82
CA SER A 6 78.55 22.11 23.04
C SER A 6 78.55 22.99 21.78
N LEU A 7 77.49 22.92 20.96
CA LEU A 7 76.87 24.06 20.23
C LEU A 7 75.69 23.68 19.32
N ILE A 8 74.93 22.62 19.63
CA ILE A 8 73.62 22.35 18.98
C ILE A 8 72.60 22.08 20.08
N ALA A 9 72.31 23.11 20.87
CA ALA A 9 71.30 23.08 21.91
C ALA A 9 70.77 24.50 22.16
N ALA A 10 70.19 25.15 21.13
CA ALA A 10 69.39 26.38 21.30
C ALA A 10 68.61 26.84 20.04
N ALA A 11 68.22 25.97 19.09
CA ALA A 11 67.50 26.44 17.89
C ALA A 11 66.49 25.43 17.31
N GLY A 12 65.88 24.57 18.12
CA GLY A 12 64.97 23.52 17.64
C GLY A 12 63.91 23.12 18.65
N MET A 13 63.21 24.09 19.24
CA MET A 13 61.94 23.88 19.93
C MET A 13 61.02 25.07 19.63
N PHE A 14 60.54 25.14 18.40
CA PHE A 14 59.23 25.70 18.10
C PHE A 14 58.44 24.54 17.48
N CYS A 15 57.97 23.63 18.33
CA CYS A 15 56.78 22.87 17.97
C CYS A 15 55.66 23.90 17.91
N LEU A 16 55.28 24.33 16.69
CA LEU A 16 53.94 24.84 16.48
C LEU A 16 53.01 23.66 16.79
N ALA A 17 52.53 23.60 18.03
CA ALA A 17 51.25 22.99 18.30
C ALA A 17 50.25 23.81 17.50
N ILE A 18 49.90 23.33 16.30
CA ILE A 18 48.68 23.77 15.65
C ILE A 18 47.58 23.29 16.58
N ALA A 19 47.07 24.18 17.42
CA ALA A 19 45.84 23.91 18.16
C ALA A 19 44.81 23.52 17.11
N ALA A 20 44.28 22.29 17.20
CA ALA A 20 43.10 21.92 16.42
C ALA A 20 42.05 23.01 16.66
N ARG A 21 41.55 23.65 15.60
CA ARG A 21 40.46 24.61 15.73
C ARG A 21 39.30 23.88 16.42
N ALA A 22 38.66 24.54 17.38
CA ALA A 22 37.43 24.03 17.98
C ALA A 22 36.42 23.72 16.87
N VAL A 23 35.69 22.61 17.01
CA VAL A 23 34.58 22.28 16.10
C VAL A 23 33.42 23.20 16.49
N PRO A 24 33.04 24.19 15.66
CA PRO A 24 32.00 25.12 16.04
C PRO A 24 30.64 24.41 16.09
N ILE A 25 29.80 24.81 17.04
CA ILE A 25 28.37 24.51 17.02
C ILE A 25 27.74 25.51 16.05
N HIS A 26 27.09 24.99 15.01
CA HIS A 26 26.36 25.83 14.07
C HIS A 26 25.03 26.26 14.69
N VAL A 27 24.66 27.52 14.56
CA VAL A 27 23.40 28.07 15.07
C VAL A 27 22.68 28.80 13.96
N THR A 28 21.39 28.56 13.78
CA THR A 28 20.58 29.26 12.78
C THR A 28 19.12 29.37 13.21
N TYR A 29 18.34 30.07 12.41
CA TYR A 29 16.96 30.44 12.72
C TYR A 29 16.05 30.05 11.58
N LEU A 30 14.88 29.52 11.93
CA LEU A 30 13.68 29.57 11.10
C LEU A 30 12.73 30.60 11.68
N TRP A 31 12.40 31.62 10.88
CA TRP A 31 11.32 32.55 11.19
C TRP A 31 10.06 32.16 10.42
N HIS A 32 9.08 31.61 11.13
CA HIS A 32 7.81 31.19 10.57
C HIS A 32 6.83 32.37 10.49
N MET A 33 6.37 32.72 9.28
CA MET A 33 5.37 33.75 9.05
C MET A 33 4.08 33.14 8.50
N HIS A 34 2.98 33.33 9.21
CA HIS A 34 1.72 32.76 8.79
C HIS A 34 0.52 33.56 9.30
N GLN A 35 -0.49 33.70 8.45
CA GLN A 35 -1.84 34.12 8.80
C GLN A 35 -2.82 33.30 7.96
N PRO A 36 -3.91 32.77 8.54
CA PRO A 36 -4.84 31.93 7.80
C PRO A 36 -5.73 32.77 6.88
N ILE A 37 -6.47 32.10 5.99
CA ILE A 37 -7.71 32.68 5.48
C ILE A 37 -8.70 32.69 6.66
N TYR A 38 -8.94 33.87 7.24
CA TYR A 38 -9.67 34.00 8.51
C TYR A 38 -11.13 33.55 8.43
N TYR A 39 -11.74 33.77 7.27
CA TYR A 39 -13.09 33.33 6.96
C TYR A 39 -13.07 32.86 5.51
N PRO A 40 -13.46 31.61 5.21
CA PRO A 40 -13.29 31.03 3.87
C PRO A 40 -13.67 32.01 2.74
N TYR A 41 -12.64 32.49 2.04
CA TYR A 41 -12.67 33.33 0.84
C TYR A 41 -13.32 34.71 0.99
N GLU A 42 -13.47 35.21 2.21
CA GLU A 42 -13.67 36.64 2.45
C GLU A 42 -12.32 37.32 2.72
N SER A 43 -12.05 38.42 2.03
CA SER A 43 -10.84 39.22 2.29
C SER A 43 -10.91 39.89 3.68
N PRO A 44 -9.78 40.26 4.31
CA PRO A 44 -9.78 40.95 5.61
C PRO A 44 -10.70 42.18 5.69
N GLY A 45 -10.77 42.98 4.64
CA GLY A 45 -11.68 44.14 4.58
C GLY A 45 -13.16 43.76 4.50
N THR A 46 -13.48 42.66 3.80
CA THR A 46 -14.85 42.13 3.72
C THR A 46 -15.29 41.55 5.06
N ILE A 47 -14.38 40.84 5.73
CA ILE A 47 -14.59 40.27 7.06
C ILE A 47 -14.96 41.37 8.07
N ASP A 48 -14.19 42.46 8.11
CA ASP A 48 -14.44 43.60 8.98
C ASP A 48 -15.78 44.28 8.65
N ALA A 49 -16.08 44.48 7.36
CA ALA A 49 -17.34 45.09 6.90
C ALA A 49 -18.56 44.23 7.28
N ASN A 50 -18.40 42.90 7.27
CA ASN A 50 -19.43 41.94 7.65
C ASN A 50 -19.46 41.63 9.14
N THR A 51 -18.57 42.23 9.95
CA THR A 51 -18.46 42.00 11.40
C THR A 51 -18.34 40.51 11.75
N ARG A 52 -17.57 39.73 10.98
CA ARG A 52 -17.46 38.27 11.22
C ARG A 52 -16.74 37.95 12.53
N PHE A 53 -15.81 38.80 12.95
CA PHE A 53 -15.02 38.66 14.17
C PHE A 53 -15.30 39.81 15.14
N THR A 54 -15.07 39.55 16.42
CA THR A 54 -15.16 40.54 17.51
C THR A 54 -14.03 41.58 17.48
N PHE A 55 -13.00 41.36 16.66
CA PHE A 55 -11.88 42.26 16.42
C PHE A 55 -11.74 42.54 14.92
N SER A 56 -10.98 43.59 14.57
CA SER A 56 -10.65 43.89 13.17
C SER A 56 -9.54 42.95 12.69
N VAL A 57 -9.83 42.15 11.66
CA VAL A 57 -8.86 41.27 11.02
C VAL A 57 -7.80 42.09 10.30
N GLN A 58 -8.16 43.22 9.67
CA GLN A 58 -7.15 44.15 9.13
C GLN A 58 -6.22 44.68 10.22
N GLY A 59 -6.74 44.88 11.44
CA GLY A 59 -5.98 45.31 12.61
C GLY A 59 -4.93 44.32 13.10
N VAL A 60 -4.94 43.06 12.63
CA VAL A 60 -3.87 42.08 12.91
C VAL A 60 -2.55 42.53 12.28
N TRP A 61 -2.61 43.14 11.08
CA TRP A 61 -1.48 43.75 10.38
C TRP A 61 -1.10 45.12 10.96
N ASP A 62 -0.74 45.12 12.24
CA ASP A 62 -0.17 46.30 12.89
C ASP A 62 1.24 46.62 12.41
N GLY A 63 1.79 47.74 12.90
CA GLY A 63 3.10 48.23 12.45
C GLY A 63 4.23 47.21 12.62
N ASP A 64 4.18 46.35 13.64
CA ASP A 64 5.21 45.35 13.84
C ASP A 64 5.08 44.20 12.84
N ARG A 65 3.87 43.66 12.62
CA ARG A 65 3.66 42.60 11.62
C ARG A 65 3.91 43.06 10.19
N VAL A 66 3.53 44.29 9.86
CA VAL A 66 3.91 44.91 8.57
C VAL A 66 5.43 44.85 8.37
N ASN A 67 6.21 45.22 9.38
CA ASN A 67 7.66 45.18 9.29
C ASN A 67 8.22 43.76 9.26
N ALA A 68 7.64 42.81 10.00
CA ALA A 68 8.02 41.40 9.97
C ALA A 68 7.80 40.77 8.59
N TYR A 69 6.70 41.11 7.92
CA TYR A 69 6.36 40.59 6.59
C TYR A 69 7.14 41.24 5.45
N GLN A 70 7.69 42.44 5.66
CA GLN A 70 8.34 43.21 4.60
C GLN A 70 9.85 43.31 4.77
N HIS A 71 10.36 43.78 5.92
CA HIS A 71 11.69 44.38 6.01
C HIS A 71 12.64 43.70 7.01
N TRP A 72 12.12 43.19 8.14
CA TRP A 72 12.96 42.69 9.22
C TRP A 72 13.79 41.45 8.85
N PRO A 73 13.25 40.42 8.15
CA PRO A 73 14.05 39.26 7.76
C PRO A 73 15.23 39.63 6.86
N LYS A 74 15.00 40.48 5.85
CA LYS A 74 16.05 41.02 4.98
C LYS A 74 17.10 41.78 5.79
N THR A 75 16.68 42.61 6.74
CA THR A 75 17.60 43.41 7.57
C THR A 75 18.46 42.53 8.46
N ALA A 76 17.90 41.48 9.05
CA ALA A 76 18.65 40.53 9.87
C ALA A 76 19.74 39.82 9.05
N VAL A 77 19.39 39.18 7.93
CA VAL A 77 20.38 38.43 7.13
C VAL A 77 21.44 39.33 6.45
N GLN A 78 21.10 40.59 6.15
CA GLN A 78 22.04 41.57 5.59
C GLN A 78 23.19 41.86 6.56
N GLN A 79 22.92 41.90 7.87
CA GLN A 79 23.96 42.15 8.87
C GLN A 79 25.07 41.08 8.83
N GLY A 80 24.72 39.83 8.52
CA GLY A 80 25.70 38.75 8.33
C GLY A 80 26.64 39.01 7.15
N ALA A 81 26.09 39.50 6.03
CA ALA A 81 26.87 39.90 4.87
C ALA A 81 27.76 41.13 5.15
N ASP A 82 27.20 42.17 5.80
CA ASP A 82 27.92 43.39 6.15
C ASP A 82 29.09 43.13 7.12
N LYS A 83 28.98 42.07 7.93
CA LYS A 83 30.03 41.62 8.86
C LYS A 83 31.02 40.64 8.21
N ASN A 84 30.91 40.36 6.91
CA ASN A 84 31.70 39.40 6.13
C ASN A 84 31.68 37.98 6.71
N MET A 85 30.53 37.50 7.17
CA MET A 85 30.37 36.13 7.67
C MET A 85 29.99 35.21 6.52
N GLU A 86 30.84 34.24 6.19
CA GLU A 86 30.76 33.45 4.95
C GLU A 86 29.44 32.68 4.81
N HIS A 87 28.99 32.04 5.90
CA HIS A 87 27.84 31.13 5.91
C HIS A 87 26.57 31.67 6.59
N ALA A 88 26.65 32.88 7.14
CA ALA A 88 25.58 33.50 7.92
C ALA A 88 24.31 33.69 7.08
N GLY A 89 23.25 33.00 7.47
CA GLY A 89 21.94 33.06 6.84
C GLY A 89 20.89 32.33 7.68
N ALA A 90 19.64 32.56 7.35
CA ALA A 90 18.47 32.06 8.06
C ALA A 90 17.41 31.52 7.09
N GLN A 91 16.51 30.72 7.63
CA GLN A 91 15.35 30.20 6.93
C GLN A 91 14.13 31.06 7.30
N MET A 92 13.19 31.15 6.38
CA MET A 92 11.91 31.81 6.59
C MET A 92 10.83 30.98 5.92
N SER A 93 9.78 30.61 6.64
CA SER A 93 8.57 30.09 5.98
C SER A 93 7.56 31.22 5.85
N PHE A 94 6.88 31.29 4.70
CA PHE A 94 5.92 32.33 4.38
C PHE A 94 4.72 31.69 3.70
N SER A 95 3.64 31.45 4.45
CA SER A 95 2.50 30.69 3.92
C SER A 95 1.81 31.39 2.75
N GLY A 96 1.20 30.57 1.90
CA GLY A 96 0.30 30.98 0.83
C GLY A 96 -0.78 31.97 1.26
N SER A 97 -1.58 31.57 2.24
CA SER A 97 -2.69 32.39 2.75
C SER A 97 -2.25 33.76 3.28
N LEU A 98 -1.06 33.87 3.87
CA LEU A 98 -0.51 35.15 4.30
C LEU A 98 -0.21 36.06 3.10
N ALA A 99 0.44 35.54 2.06
CA ALA A 99 0.74 36.32 0.87
C ALA A 99 -0.53 36.75 0.12
N GLU A 100 -1.56 35.91 0.10
CA GLU A 100 -2.89 36.26 -0.42
C GLU A 100 -3.53 37.40 0.37
N ASN A 101 -3.54 37.32 1.71
CA ASN A 101 -4.04 38.39 2.57
C ASN A 101 -3.25 39.70 2.36
N ASN A 102 -1.93 39.63 2.26
CA ASN A 102 -1.08 40.79 2.00
C ASN A 102 -1.40 41.44 0.64
N LYS A 103 -1.61 40.62 -0.40
CA LYS A 103 -2.01 41.10 -1.74
C LYS A 103 -3.36 41.82 -1.69
N ASN A 104 -4.32 41.29 -0.93
CA ASN A 104 -5.62 41.93 -0.71
C ASN A 104 -5.52 43.27 0.05
N LEU A 105 -4.64 43.37 1.04
CA LEU A 105 -4.49 44.56 1.88
C LEU A 105 -3.64 45.66 1.21
N TRP A 106 -2.58 45.28 0.49
CA TRP A 106 -1.52 46.20 0.06
C TRP A 106 -1.35 46.27 -1.47
N GLY A 107 -2.15 45.51 -2.22
CA GLY A 107 -2.09 45.46 -3.68
C GLY A 107 -0.94 44.59 -4.19
N GLY A 108 -0.46 44.88 -5.40
CA GLY A 108 0.47 44.01 -6.13
C GLY A 108 1.76 43.66 -5.39
N ASN A 109 2.27 42.44 -5.62
CA ASN A 109 3.40 41.83 -4.94
C ASN A 109 4.67 42.71 -4.92
N TYR A 110 4.92 43.48 -5.99
CA TYR A 110 6.08 44.38 -6.07
C TYR A 110 6.19 45.41 -4.93
N ASN A 111 5.08 45.76 -4.27
CA ASN A 111 5.07 46.80 -3.25
C ASN A 111 5.51 46.30 -1.86
N TRP A 112 5.07 45.12 -1.44
CA TRP A 112 5.31 44.61 -0.08
C TRP A 112 6.38 43.51 -0.02
N ALA A 113 6.54 42.72 -1.09
CA ALA A 113 7.51 41.61 -1.14
C ALA A 113 8.93 42.03 -1.54
N GLY A 114 9.18 43.29 -1.88
CA GLY A 114 10.45 43.74 -2.48
C GLY A 114 11.71 43.37 -1.70
N ASP A 115 11.71 43.57 -0.38
CA ASP A 115 12.88 43.34 0.48
C ASP A 115 13.19 41.85 0.69
N VAL A 116 12.18 41.03 0.99
CA VAL A 116 12.33 39.56 1.09
C VAL A 116 12.77 38.99 -0.27
N ARG A 117 12.14 39.42 -1.37
CA ARG A 117 12.52 39.03 -2.74
C ARG A 117 13.98 39.40 -3.03
N TRP A 118 14.41 40.61 -2.66
CA TRP A 118 15.78 41.06 -2.87
C TRP A 118 16.78 40.23 -2.06
N ALA A 119 16.53 40.03 -0.76
CA ALA A 119 17.41 39.25 0.11
C ALA A 119 17.60 37.84 -0.42
N ARG A 120 16.50 37.16 -0.75
CA ARG A 120 16.54 35.80 -1.27
C ARG A 120 17.32 35.68 -2.58
N ASN A 121 17.02 36.56 -3.55
CA ASN A 121 17.58 36.43 -4.89
C ASN A 121 19.00 36.97 -4.99
N SER A 122 19.32 38.07 -4.29
CA SER A 122 20.55 38.84 -4.50
C SER A 122 21.59 38.65 -3.39
N LEU A 123 21.18 38.25 -2.18
CA LEU A 123 22.08 38.12 -1.06
C LEU A 123 22.51 36.66 -0.87
N LYS A 124 23.76 36.36 -1.24
CA LYS A 124 24.30 34.99 -1.24
C LYS A 124 25.36 34.75 -0.16
N THR A 125 25.47 33.50 0.29
CA THR A 125 26.57 32.99 1.11
C THR A 125 27.82 32.75 0.24
N SER A 126 28.95 32.42 0.85
CA SER A 126 30.17 32.04 0.12
C SER A 126 29.99 30.77 -0.74
N LEU A 127 29.02 29.92 -0.38
CA LEU A 127 28.64 28.71 -1.12
C LEU A 127 27.56 28.97 -2.18
N ASN A 128 27.25 30.24 -2.47
CA ASN A 128 26.25 30.67 -3.45
C ASN A 128 24.80 30.27 -3.11
N ASN A 129 24.52 29.87 -1.86
CA ASN A 129 23.15 29.68 -1.39
C ASN A 129 22.53 31.03 -0.97
N SER A 130 21.20 31.07 -0.87
CA SER A 130 20.50 32.25 -0.37
C SER A 130 20.81 32.49 1.12
N ARG A 131 21.07 33.74 1.52
CA ARG A 131 21.16 34.08 2.95
C ARG A 131 19.79 34.11 3.63
N LEU A 132 18.72 34.39 2.88
CA LEU A 132 17.34 34.25 3.33
C LEU A 132 16.70 33.13 2.51
N ASP A 133 16.71 31.92 3.03
CA ASP A 133 16.10 30.78 2.37
C ASP A 133 14.60 30.76 2.69
N VAL A 134 13.77 31.14 1.71
CA VAL A 134 12.31 31.06 1.86
C VAL A 134 11.91 29.61 1.62
N VAL A 135 11.75 28.85 2.71
CA VAL A 135 11.49 27.41 2.68
C VAL A 135 10.05 27.11 2.24
N GLY A 136 9.84 25.92 1.68
CA GLY A 136 8.51 25.45 1.33
C GLY A 136 7.62 25.25 2.57
N ILE A 137 6.32 25.41 2.37
CA ILE A 137 5.27 25.24 3.39
C ILE A 137 3.95 24.93 2.65
N PRO A 138 2.98 24.21 3.24
CA PRO A 138 1.63 24.11 2.70
C PRO A 138 1.00 25.49 2.53
N TYR A 139 0.35 25.75 1.40
CA TYR A 139 -0.23 27.06 1.09
C TYR A 139 -1.12 27.59 2.21
N HIS A 140 -2.04 26.75 2.72
CA HIS A 140 -2.98 27.12 3.77
C HIS A 140 -2.53 26.70 5.18
N HIS A 141 -1.26 26.34 5.39
CA HIS A 141 -0.78 25.88 6.71
C HIS A 141 -1.53 24.62 7.19
N SER A 142 -1.65 23.63 6.30
CA SER A 142 -2.29 22.34 6.55
C SER A 142 -1.48 21.47 7.51
N LEU A 143 -2.15 20.82 8.47
CA LEU A 143 -1.53 19.86 9.39
C LEU A 143 -1.33 18.51 8.68
N MET A 144 -0.31 18.47 7.81
CA MET A 144 -0.15 17.41 6.82
C MET A 144 -0.24 15.97 7.36
N PRO A 145 0.33 15.60 8.53
CA PRO A 145 0.21 14.23 9.03
C PRO A 145 -1.22 13.70 9.20
N LEU A 146 -2.24 14.57 9.22
CA LEU A 146 -3.66 14.21 9.35
C LEU A 146 -4.48 14.37 8.07
N THR A 147 -3.83 14.60 6.93
CA THR A 147 -4.48 14.83 5.62
C THR A 147 -4.05 13.77 4.59
N CYS A 148 -4.71 13.70 3.43
CA CYS A 148 -4.33 12.76 2.37
C CYS A 148 -3.13 13.25 1.54
N LYS A 149 -2.35 12.31 0.98
CA LYS A 149 -1.17 12.60 0.13
C LYS A 149 -1.52 13.51 -1.05
N GLU A 150 -2.70 13.35 -1.64
CA GLU A 150 -3.20 14.14 -2.76
C GLU A 150 -3.34 15.61 -2.37
N SER A 151 -3.97 15.90 -1.22
CA SER A 151 -4.09 17.26 -0.70
C SER A 151 -2.73 17.87 -0.34
N MET A 152 -1.83 17.07 0.25
CA MET A 152 -0.47 17.48 0.58
C MET A 152 0.29 17.97 -0.66
N ILE A 153 0.22 17.20 -1.75
CA ILE A 153 0.79 17.56 -3.05
C ILE A 153 0.18 18.87 -3.56
N MET A 154 -1.15 19.00 -3.51
CA MET A 154 -1.84 20.22 -3.96
C MET A 154 -1.45 21.46 -3.14
N GLN A 155 -1.32 21.35 -1.82
CA GLN A 155 -0.88 22.46 -0.95
C GLN A 155 0.55 22.92 -1.32
N ILE A 156 1.47 22.00 -1.61
CA ILE A 156 2.85 22.33 -1.98
C ILE A 156 2.89 22.96 -3.38
N ARG A 157 2.17 22.39 -4.35
CA ARG A 157 2.09 22.92 -5.71
C ARG A 157 1.50 24.33 -5.75
N LEU A 158 0.47 24.57 -4.95
CA LEU A 158 -0.15 25.89 -4.84
C LEU A 158 0.85 26.89 -4.24
N HIS A 159 1.59 26.49 -3.20
CA HIS A 159 2.65 27.35 -2.64
C HIS A 159 3.77 27.61 -3.64
N LYS A 160 4.18 26.64 -4.47
CA LYS A 160 5.16 26.87 -5.54
C LYS A 160 4.70 27.89 -6.58
N GLU A 161 3.43 27.87 -6.98
CA GLU A 161 2.89 28.84 -7.94
C GLU A 161 2.91 30.26 -7.36
N GLN A 162 2.42 30.43 -6.14
CA GLN A 162 2.52 31.71 -5.46
C GLN A 162 3.98 32.13 -5.26
N TYR A 163 4.85 31.21 -4.85
CA TYR A 163 6.25 31.49 -4.64
C TYR A 163 6.90 32.04 -5.92
N LYS A 164 6.52 31.48 -7.06
CA LYS A 164 6.94 31.97 -8.38
C LYS A 164 6.40 33.38 -8.65
N GLU A 165 5.13 33.67 -8.35
CA GLU A 165 4.53 35.01 -8.50
C GLU A 165 5.18 36.07 -7.58
N VAL A 166 5.48 35.70 -6.33
CA VAL A 166 5.89 36.63 -5.28
C VAL A 166 7.42 36.76 -5.18
N TRP A 167 8.17 35.69 -5.41
CA TRP A 167 9.61 35.62 -5.08
C TRP A 167 10.55 35.28 -6.24
N ASP A 168 10.09 34.61 -7.30
CA ASP A 168 10.98 34.11 -8.36
C ASP A 168 11.26 35.14 -9.46
N THR A 169 12.37 35.86 -9.30
CA THR A 169 12.96 36.70 -10.36
C THR A 169 14.31 36.15 -10.82
N GLY A 170 14.50 34.82 -10.79
CA GLY A 170 15.73 34.15 -11.20
C GLY A 170 16.36 33.23 -10.14
N GLY A 171 15.57 32.65 -9.22
CA GLY A 171 16.07 31.74 -8.20
C GLY A 171 15.15 30.55 -7.97
N ALA A 172 15.70 29.34 -7.86
CA ALA A 172 14.95 28.11 -7.67
C ALA A 172 14.17 28.06 -6.34
N TYR A 173 13.00 27.43 -6.34
CA TYR A 173 12.25 27.11 -5.12
C TYR A 173 13.16 26.41 -4.10
N SER A 174 12.92 26.65 -2.81
CA SER A 174 13.77 26.08 -1.76
C SER A 174 13.75 24.56 -1.78
N LYS A 175 14.88 23.96 -1.41
CA LYS A 175 15.02 22.52 -1.19
C LYS A 175 14.44 22.09 0.17
N GLY A 176 14.23 23.06 1.06
CA GLY A 176 13.77 22.85 2.41
C GLY A 176 12.28 22.99 2.59
N PHE A 177 11.76 22.29 3.58
CA PHE A 177 10.36 22.31 3.95
C PHE A 177 10.16 22.57 5.44
N TRP A 178 9.25 23.49 5.76
CA TRP A 178 8.70 23.68 7.09
C TRP A 178 7.32 23.03 7.16
N PRO A 179 7.17 21.91 7.89
CA PRO A 179 5.86 21.39 8.21
C PRO A 179 5.19 22.34 9.23
N PRO A 180 3.95 22.81 8.97
CA PRO A 180 3.16 23.59 9.92
C PRO A 180 3.20 22.99 11.31
N GLU A 181 3.38 23.82 12.33
CA GLU A 181 3.46 23.39 13.75
C GLU A 181 4.65 22.46 14.06
N CYS A 182 5.64 22.41 13.17
CA CYS A 182 6.70 21.39 13.19
C CYS A 182 6.11 19.95 13.18
N ALA A 183 4.90 19.77 12.63
CA ALA A 183 4.18 18.50 12.65
C ALA A 183 4.71 17.54 11.59
N PHE A 184 5.41 16.49 12.04
CA PHE A 184 6.02 15.50 11.18
C PHE A 184 5.52 14.10 11.50
N ALA A 185 5.40 13.29 10.45
CA ALA A 185 5.28 11.85 10.51
C ALA A 185 5.85 11.29 9.21
N GLU A 186 6.42 10.09 9.24
CA GLU A 186 7.15 9.56 8.09
C GLU A 186 6.23 9.39 6.86
N TRP A 187 4.94 9.16 7.02
CA TRP A 187 3.96 9.06 5.92
C TRP A 187 3.75 10.35 5.12
N ILE A 188 4.27 11.52 5.54
CA ILE A 188 4.26 12.72 4.68
C ILE A 188 5.42 12.73 3.66
N ILE A 189 6.48 11.93 3.89
CA ILE A 189 7.69 11.91 3.06
C ILE A 189 7.38 11.70 1.56
N PRO A 190 6.49 10.78 1.16
CA PRO A 190 6.19 10.58 -0.26
C PRO A 190 5.67 11.85 -0.96
N ALA A 191 4.85 12.67 -0.29
CA ALA A 191 4.36 13.92 -0.86
C ALA A 191 5.48 14.96 -1.01
N LEU A 192 6.35 15.07 -0.01
CA LEU A 192 7.51 15.98 -0.04
C LEU A 192 8.49 15.61 -1.15
N VAL A 193 8.82 14.32 -1.28
CA VAL A 193 9.72 13.80 -2.31
C VAL A 193 9.12 13.94 -3.71
N ALA A 194 7.83 13.65 -3.88
CA ALA A 194 7.13 13.85 -5.15
C ALA A 194 7.20 15.31 -5.62
N GLU A 195 7.22 16.24 -4.67
CA GLU A 195 7.34 17.68 -4.92
C GLU A 195 8.79 18.20 -4.85
N GLY A 196 9.79 17.31 -4.85
CA GLY A 196 11.20 17.66 -4.99
C GLY A 196 11.84 18.32 -3.77
N MET A 197 11.27 18.13 -2.57
CA MET A 197 11.89 18.58 -1.32
C MET A 197 13.05 17.64 -0.96
N GLU A 198 14.17 18.21 -0.51
CA GLU A 198 15.37 17.44 -0.15
C GLU A 198 15.56 17.32 1.37
N TRP A 199 15.06 18.31 2.12
CA TRP A 199 15.13 18.30 3.58
C TRP A 199 13.90 18.93 4.23
N VAL A 200 13.58 18.46 5.44
CA VAL A 200 12.41 18.88 6.23
C VAL A 200 12.83 19.13 7.67
N ILE A 201 12.29 20.19 8.27
CA ILE A 201 12.57 20.52 9.66
C ILE A 201 11.69 19.66 10.58
N VAL A 202 12.29 19.08 11.62
CA VAL A 202 11.59 18.25 12.62
C VAL A 202 11.97 18.69 14.03
N ASP A 203 11.05 18.62 14.99
CA ASP A 203 11.37 18.86 16.41
C ASP A 203 12.29 17.74 16.92
N ASN A 204 13.46 18.10 17.45
CA ASN A 204 14.46 17.10 17.81
C ASN A 204 14.07 16.19 18.98
N GLY A 205 13.01 16.53 19.72
CA GLY A 205 12.48 15.62 20.73
C GLY A 205 11.85 14.38 20.14
N HIS A 206 11.32 14.45 18.93
CA HIS A 206 10.83 13.27 18.20
C HIS A 206 11.96 12.36 17.71
N LEU A 207 13.21 12.80 17.80
CA LEU A 207 14.38 11.93 17.63
C LEU A 207 14.78 11.34 18.97
N PHE A 208 15.09 12.14 19.99
CA PHE A 208 15.64 11.57 21.22
C PHE A 208 14.63 10.79 22.08
N ARG A 209 13.31 10.90 21.82
CA ARG A 209 12.26 10.09 22.48
C ARG A 209 12.19 8.65 21.97
N THR A 210 12.76 8.39 20.79
CA THR A 210 12.82 7.07 20.15
C THR A 210 14.02 6.23 20.60
N VAL A 211 14.82 6.76 21.54
CA VAL A 211 16.05 6.13 22.03
C VAL A 211 15.74 5.35 23.33
N PRO A 212 16.14 4.07 23.46
CA PRO A 212 15.70 3.19 24.55
C PRO A 212 16.08 3.61 25.96
N ASP A 213 17.13 4.41 26.12
CA ASP A 213 17.58 4.94 27.40
C ASP A 213 17.18 6.41 27.64
N PHE A 214 16.12 6.90 26.96
CA PHE A 214 15.57 8.24 27.15
C PHE A 214 15.14 8.50 28.60
N PRO A 215 15.72 9.50 29.29
CA PRO A 215 15.32 9.88 30.65
C PRO A 215 14.02 10.69 30.62
N TRP A 216 12.91 10.01 30.36
CA TRP A 216 11.58 10.60 30.27
C TRP A 216 11.14 11.31 31.56
N ASN A 217 10.35 12.38 31.37
CA ASN A 217 9.65 13.14 32.39
C ASN A 217 8.35 13.69 31.76
N ASP A 218 7.25 13.70 32.51
CA ASP A 218 5.93 14.16 32.07
C ASP A 218 5.87 15.65 31.72
N GLY A 219 6.84 16.43 32.22
CA GLY A 219 6.91 17.87 31.93
C GLY A 219 7.15 18.22 30.45
N SER A 220 7.57 17.28 29.60
CA SER A 220 7.74 17.53 28.15
C SER A 220 6.60 16.99 27.30
N SER A 221 6.20 15.73 27.49
CA SER A 221 5.26 15.01 26.62
C SER A 221 4.94 13.64 27.24
N CYS A 222 3.95 12.92 26.69
CA CYS A 222 3.56 11.59 27.17
C CYS A 222 4.72 10.59 27.05
N ARG A 223 4.66 9.48 27.78
CA ARG A 223 5.66 8.42 27.63
C ARG A 223 5.65 7.87 26.19
N PRO A 224 6.82 7.69 25.54
CA PRO A 224 6.89 7.09 24.20
C PRO A 224 6.31 5.67 24.21
N ASN A 225 5.60 5.29 23.13
CA ASN A 225 5.23 3.90 22.94
C ASN A 225 6.49 3.11 22.55
N PRO A 226 6.75 1.90 23.10
CA PRO A 226 7.93 1.13 22.71
C PRO A 226 8.03 0.80 21.21
N ALA A 227 6.93 0.81 20.45
CA ALA A 227 6.97 0.69 19.00
C ALA A 227 7.68 1.86 18.30
N ASP A 228 7.73 3.04 18.93
CA ASP A 228 8.48 4.20 18.44
C ASP A 228 9.93 4.21 18.96
N VAL A 229 10.32 3.26 19.82
CA VAL A 229 11.65 3.23 20.47
C VAL A 229 12.58 2.29 19.73
N ILE A 230 12.86 2.60 18.46
CA ILE A 230 13.59 1.73 17.54
C ILE A 230 14.97 2.27 17.13
N ASN A 231 15.32 3.49 17.52
CA ASN A 231 16.66 4.03 17.28
C ASN A 231 17.69 3.43 18.27
N PRO A 232 18.99 3.38 17.91
CA PRO A 232 20.02 2.83 18.79
C PRO A 232 20.15 3.60 20.12
N SER A 233 20.66 2.93 21.16
CA SER A 233 20.93 3.57 22.47
C SER A 233 21.88 4.76 22.36
N SER A 234 21.81 5.69 23.33
CA SER A 234 22.70 6.86 23.40
C SER A 234 24.19 6.51 23.27
N SER A 235 24.59 5.38 23.84
CA SER A 235 25.95 4.86 23.78
C SER A 235 26.33 4.38 22.38
N ALA A 236 25.44 3.70 21.66
CA ALA A 236 25.67 3.29 20.27
C ALA A 236 25.72 4.50 19.32
N LEU A 237 24.94 5.54 19.64
CA LEU A 237 24.91 6.82 18.93
C LEU A 237 26.08 7.77 19.29
N ASN A 238 27.03 7.31 20.12
CA ASN A 238 28.14 8.12 20.63
C ASN A 238 27.69 9.49 21.19
N SER A 239 26.57 9.50 21.90
CA SER A 239 25.90 10.70 22.38
C SER A 239 25.64 10.64 23.89
N GLN A 240 25.40 11.80 24.48
CA GLN A 240 25.24 11.98 25.92
C GLN A 240 23.97 12.79 26.21
N TRP A 241 23.27 12.41 27.29
CA TRP A 241 22.13 13.14 27.80
C TRP A 241 22.55 14.42 28.51
N VAL A 242 22.19 15.56 27.93
CA VAL A 242 22.53 16.90 28.43
C VAL A 242 21.29 17.56 29.03
N GLN A 243 21.42 18.03 30.28
CA GLN A 243 20.43 18.91 30.89
C GLN A 243 20.74 20.36 30.51
N LEU A 244 19.91 20.95 29.66
CA LEU A 244 20.07 22.36 29.28
C LEU A 244 19.88 23.25 30.52
N GLN A 245 20.69 24.30 30.59
CA GLN A 245 20.64 25.33 31.63
C GLN A 245 20.16 26.64 31.00
N ASN A 246 19.59 27.54 31.81
CA ASN A 246 19.11 28.86 31.38
C ASN A 246 17.96 28.86 30.36
N VAL A 247 17.34 27.71 30.11
CA VAL A 247 16.12 27.54 29.32
C VAL A 247 15.16 26.59 30.05
N TRP A 248 13.87 26.66 29.73
CA TRP A 248 12.93 25.65 30.22
C TRP A 248 13.12 24.35 29.43
N ALA A 249 13.68 23.34 30.09
CA ALA A 249 13.96 22.02 29.53
C ALA A 249 13.68 20.92 30.59
N PRO A 250 12.42 20.47 30.75
CA PRO A 250 12.04 19.49 31.77
C PRO A 250 12.59 18.07 31.52
N THR A 251 13.02 17.76 30.29
CA THR A 251 13.77 16.53 29.96
C THR A 251 15.15 16.88 29.41
N LYS A 252 16.07 15.93 29.50
CA LYS A 252 17.39 16.05 28.88
C LYS A 252 17.30 15.86 27.37
N VAL A 253 18.21 16.50 26.64
CA VAL A 253 18.38 16.35 25.19
C VAL A 253 19.57 15.43 24.90
N LEU A 254 19.56 14.74 23.75
CA LEU A 254 20.65 13.85 23.34
C LEU A 254 21.62 14.56 22.39
N ALA A 255 22.86 14.77 22.82
CA ALA A 255 23.87 15.47 22.01
C ALA A 255 25.12 14.61 21.77
N PRO A 256 25.74 14.68 20.57
CA PRO A 256 25.40 15.58 19.47
C PRO A 256 24.30 15.06 18.53
N TRP A 257 23.95 13.77 18.58
CA TRP A 257 23.14 13.11 17.54
C TRP A 257 21.81 13.79 17.24
N ALA A 258 21.00 14.16 18.25
CA ALA A 258 19.70 14.82 18.00
C ALA A 258 19.81 16.31 17.58
N TYR A 259 21.01 16.80 17.27
CA TYR A 259 21.26 18.13 16.69
C TYR A 259 21.94 18.03 15.32
N GLN A 260 22.05 16.83 14.76
CA GLN A 260 22.65 16.63 13.45
C GLN A 260 21.59 16.15 12.45
N PRO A 261 21.64 16.56 11.18
CA PRO A 261 20.76 16.01 10.16
C PRO A 261 20.96 14.51 9.94
N HIS A 262 19.86 13.81 9.63
CA HIS A 262 19.76 12.37 9.33
C HIS A 262 18.78 12.14 8.18
N TYR A 263 18.77 10.96 7.56
CA TYR A 263 17.65 10.56 6.70
C TYR A 263 16.52 9.97 7.55
N ALA A 264 15.28 10.38 7.29
CA ALA A 264 14.07 9.67 7.70
C ALA A 264 13.49 8.96 6.47
N GLN A 265 12.73 7.88 6.67
CA GLN A 265 12.25 7.03 5.59
C GLN A 265 10.78 6.67 5.76
N HIS A 266 10.05 6.64 4.65
CA HIS A 266 8.76 5.99 4.53
C HIS A 266 8.87 4.77 3.62
N VAL A 267 8.18 3.69 3.98
CA VAL A 267 8.04 2.50 3.13
C VAL A 267 6.60 2.47 2.62
N ASP A 268 6.43 2.49 1.30
CA ASP A 268 5.11 2.34 0.67
C ASP A 268 4.53 0.94 1.01
N PRO A 269 3.37 0.84 1.70
CA PRO A 269 2.88 -0.45 2.19
C PRO A 269 2.44 -1.45 1.12
N TRP A 270 2.17 -0.98 -0.10
CA TRP A 270 1.79 -1.82 -1.23
C TRP A 270 3.01 -2.42 -1.93
N THR A 271 4.06 -1.62 -2.10
CA THR A 271 5.18 -1.93 -2.99
C THR A 271 6.48 -2.22 -2.26
N GLY A 272 6.60 -1.83 -0.98
CA GLY A 272 7.86 -1.81 -0.24
C GLY A 272 8.83 -0.72 -0.69
N THR A 273 8.40 0.23 -1.53
CA THR A 273 9.26 1.30 -2.05
C THR A 273 9.65 2.26 -0.94
N LYS A 274 10.96 2.47 -0.77
CA LYS A 274 11.54 3.38 0.24
C LYS A 274 11.65 4.80 -0.33
N HIS A 275 10.95 5.74 0.30
CA HIS A 275 11.13 7.18 0.08
C HIS A 275 11.89 7.77 1.27
N LYS A 276 12.91 8.60 1.03
CA LYS A 276 13.69 9.21 2.11
C LYS A 276 13.87 10.70 1.93
N ILE A 277 13.96 11.42 3.04
CA ILE A 277 14.21 12.86 3.09
C ILE A 277 15.18 13.17 4.25
N ILE A 278 15.97 14.23 4.15
CA ILE A 278 16.82 14.64 5.26
C ILE A 278 15.97 15.32 6.33
N ALA A 279 15.86 14.71 7.50
CA ALA A 279 15.31 15.32 8.70
C ALA A 279 16.35 16.26 9.33
N VAL A 280 16.00 17.55 9.44
CA VAL A 280 16.83 18.59 10.04
C VAL A 280 16.30 18.90 11.44
N PRO A 281 17.01 18.51 12.51
CA PRO A 281 16.50 18.70 13.87
C PRO A 281 16.49 20.17 14.27
N ALA A 282 15.33 20.65 14.71
CA ALA A 282 15.16 21.93 15.39
C ALA A 282 15.19 21.71 16.90
N GLY A 283 15.90 22.57 17.62
CA GLY A 283 16.04 22.46 19.07
C GLY A 283 14.70 22.73 19.77
N ARG A 284 14.10 21.69 20.36
CA ARG A 284 12.80 21.74 21.04
C ARG A 284 12.70 22.88 22.05
N TYR A 285 13.70 23.01 22.93
CA TYR A 285 13.68 23.98 24.03
C TYR A 285 14.33 25.30 23.65
N GLU A 286 15.41 25.23 22.86
CA GLU A 286 16.13 26.39 22.36
C GLU A 286 15.27 27.24 21.41
N GLY A 287 14.52 26.61 20.50
CA GLY A 287 13.58 27.28 19.61
C GLY A 287 12.47 27.99 20.39
N ASN A 288 11.87 27.30 21.37
CA ASN A 288 10.82 27.88 22.21
C ASN A 288 11.32 29.08 23.04
N GLU A 289 12.52 29.02 23.64
CA GLU A 289 13.09 30.18 24.35
C GLU A 289 13.49 31.29 23.36
N ASN A 290 14.00 30.95 22.17
CA ASN A 290 14.33 31.94 21.15
C ASN A 290 13.10 32.72 20.69
N ALA A 291 11.94 32.09 20.58
CA ALA A 291 10.68 32.73 20.19
C ALA A 291 10.24 33.86 21.14
N ARG A 292 10.80 33.94 22.35
CA ARG A 292 10.48 34.97 23.37
C ARG A 292 11.20 36.31 23.15
N GLY A 293 12.13 36.41 22.20
CA GLY A 293 12.83 37.67 21.93
C GLY A 293 14.14 37.55 21.13
N GLY A 294 14.32 36.47 20.37
CA GLY A 294 15.54 36.17 19.65
C GLY A 294 16.72 35.97 20.60
N TYR A 295 17.89 36.48 20.20
CA TYR A 295 19.10 36.40 21.01
C TYR A 295 19.02 37.12 22.37
N GLY A 296 18.07 38.04 22.53
CA GLY A 296 17.82 38.71 23.81
C GLY A 296 17.28 37.74 24.87
N ALA A 297 16.54 36.71 24.47
CA ALA A 297 16.01 35.68 25.34
C ALA A 297 16.89 34.42 25.36
N PHE A 298 17.27 33.92 24.18
CA PHE A 298 18.08 32.72 24.03
C PHE A 298 19.51 33.05 23.61
N LYS A 299 20.48 32.75 24.48
CA LYS A 299 21.91 32.93 24.22
C LYS A 299 22.61 31.56 24.12
N PRO A 300 22.94 31.07 22.90
CA PRO A 300 23.50 29.73 22.74
C PRO A 300 24.78 29.51 23.54
N GLU A 301 25.63 30.52 23.68
CA GLU A 301 26.86 30.46 24.48
C GLU A 301 26.61 30.29 25.99
N ASN A 302 25.46 30.76 26.50
CA ASN A 302 25.09 30.57 27.91
C ASN A 302 24.47 29.20 28.18
N VAL A 303 23.90 28.56 27.15
CA VAL A 303 23.23 27.25 27.26
C VAL A 303 24.21 26.13 26.95
N TRP A 304 24.99 26.28 25.88
CA TRP A 304 25.87 25.27 25.32
C TRP A 304 27.37 25.54 25.56
N GLY A 305 27.77 26.73 26.00
CA GLY A 305 29.20 27.08 26.16
C GLY A 305 29.97 26.18 27.13
N SER A 306 29.31 25.63 28.16
CA SER A 306 29.93 24.65 29.06
C SER A 306 29.80 23.20 28.60
N GLN A 307 29.19 22.96 27.44
CA GLN A 307 28.89 21.65 26.85
C GLN A 307 29.45 21.54 25.41
N VAL A 308 30.33 22.46 25.00
CA VAL A 308 30.97 22.43 23.67
C VAL A 308 31.81 21.16 23.46
N ASP A 309 32.23 20.51 24.56
CA ASP A 309 32.90 19.21 24.55
C ASP A 309 32.02 18.06 24.02
N LYS A 310 30.70 18.26 23.90
CA LYS A 310 29.80 17.28 23.26
C LYS A 310 29.87 17.33 21.74
N ASN A 311 30.27 18.48 21.18
CA ASN A 311 30.43 18.67 19.74
C ASN A 311 31.81 18.19 19.27
N THR A 312 31.97 16.88 19.10
CA THR A 312 33.30 16.26 18.91
C THR A 312 33.63 15.91 17.46
N ASN A 313 32.64 15.85 16.55
CA ASN A 313 32.82 15.37 15.19
C ASN A 313 32.90 16.53 14.17
N PRO A 314 34.10 16.88 13.65
CA PRO A 314 34.24 17.96 12.67
C PRO A 314 33.60 17.68 11.31
N SER A 315 33.29 16.41 11.00
CA SER A 315 32.63 16.04 9.73
C SER A 315 31.10 16.05 9.85
N LYS A 316 30.58 16.16 11.08
CA LYS A 316 29.15 16.20 11.38
C LYS A 316 28.95 17.04 12.66
N PRO A 317 29.24 18.36 12.64
CA PRO A 317 29.12 19.20 13.81
C PRO A 317 27.66 19.35 14.25
N MET A 318 27.39 19.78 15.48
CA MET A 318 26.02 20.08 15.91
C MET A 318 25.47 21.30 15.16
N MET A 319 24.17 21.27 14.84
CA MET A 319 23.39 22.40 14.36
C MET A 319 22.21 22.67 15.29
N ILE A 320 22.22 23.82 15.96
CA ILE A 320 21.10 24.34 16.74
C ILE A 320 20.26 25.20 15.80
N LEU A 321 19.20 24.61 15.25
CA LEU A 321 18.16 25.33 14.52
C LEU A 321 17.08 25.78 15.51
N CYS A 322 16.94 27.08 15.71
CA CYS A 322 15.86 27.68 16.50
C CYS A 322 14.69 28.02 15.58
N HIS A 323 13.55 27.36 15.77
CA HIS A 323 12.31 27.70 15.06
C HIS A 323 11.44 28.62 15.94
N SER A 324 10.80 29.61 15.34
CA SER A 324 9.94 30.57 16.05
C SER A 324 8.90 31.18 15.12
N ASP A 325 7.72 31.51 15.66
CA ASP A 325 6.75 32.39 15.00
C ASP A 325 7.36 33.79 14.89
N GLY A 326 7.77 34.17 13.68
CA GLY A 326 8.51 35.41 13.42
C GLY A 326 7.65 36.68 13.45
N ASP A 327 6.33 36.53 13.32
CA ASP A 327 5.34 37.60 13.30
C ASP A 327 4.49 37.65 14.58
N ASN A 328 4.83 36.82 15.57
CA ASN A 328 4.07 36.68 16.79
C ASN A 328 4.95 36.71 18.04
N TYR A 329 4.28 36.79 19.20
CA TYR A 329 4.90 36.71 20.52
C TYR A 329 6.14 37.62 20.68
N GLY A 330 7.26 37.09 21.18
CA GLY A 330 8.47 37.87 21.48
C GLY A 330 9.28 38.32 20.26
N LEU A 331 9.06 37.73 19.09
CA LEU A 331 9.71 38.14 17.83
C LEU A 331 8.99 39.30 17.14
N LYS A 332 7.76 39.62 17.56
CA LYS A 332 7.07 40.86 17.20
C LYS A 332 7.68 42.06 17.94
N ASN A 333 8.97 42.28 17.72
CA ASN A 333 9.78 43.30 18.37
C ASN A 333 10.96 43.66 17.46
N SER A 334 11.03 44.92 17.03
CA SER A 334 12.12 45.41 16.19
C SER A 334 13.52 45.13 16.76
N ASP A 335 13.70 45.10 18.08
CA ASP A 335 15.01 44.87 18.69
C ASP A 335 15.55 43.45 18.42
N ALA A 336 14.65 42.44 18.40
CA ALA A 336 15.01 41.04 18.18
C ALA A 336 15.69 40.82 16.81
N TRP A 337 15.18 41.50 15.77
CA TRP A 337 15.64 41.40 14.39
C TRP A 337 16.86 42.28 14.08
N ASN A 338 16.99 43.39 14.81
CA ASN A 338 18.03 44.39 14.57
C ASN A 338 19.17 44.20 15.58
N ALA A 339 19.09 44.85 16.74
CA ALA A 339 20.22 44.91 17.67
C ALA A 339 20.57 43.53 18.26
N GLN A 340 19.58 42.74 18.68
CA GLN A 340 19.85 41.41 19.27
C GLN A 340 20.45 40.46 18.25
N HIS A 341 19.92 40.42 17.02
CA HIS A 341 20.55 39.64 15.95
C HIS A 341 21.98 40.13 15.65
N GLY A 342 22.21 41.44 15.61
CA GLY A 342 23.55 42.01 15.48
C GLY A 342 24.51 41.58 16.59
N TYR A 343 24.04 41.55 17.84
CA TYR A 343 24.81 41.06 18.99
C TYR A 343 25.10 39.56 18.92
N PHE A 344 24.15 38.75 18.43
CA PHE A 344 24.38 37.34 18.15
C PHE A 344 25.50 37.14 17.12
N LEU A 345 25.47 37.89 16.02
CA LEU A 345 26.52 37.82 15.01
C LEU A 345 27.89 38.25 15.57
N ASP A 346 27.92 39.28 16.42
CA ASP A 346 29.13 39.67 17.13
C ASP A 346 29.62 38.59 18.11
N MET A 347 28.70 37.86 18.76
CA MET A 347 29.04 36.73 19.61
C MET A 347 29.72 35.63 18.78
N CYS A 348 29.14 35.18 17.67
CA CYS A 348 29.76 34.16 16.80
C CYS A 348 31.13 34.60 16.26
N LYS A 349 31.32 35.89 15.95
CA LYS A 349 32.63 36.39 15.49
C LYS A 349 33.70 36.40 16.59
N ASN A 350 33.30 36.60 17.83
CA ASN A 350 34.20 36.71 18.98
C ASN A 350 34.36 35.39 19.75
N ASN A 351 33.57 34.37 19.41
CA ASN A 351 33.59 33.06 20.06
C ASN A 351 33.70 31.94 19.01
N ALA A 352 34.88 31.34 18.89
CA ALA A 352 35.17 30.31 17.89
C ALA A 352 34.42 28.98 18.12
N ASP A 353 33.74 28.80 19.26
CA ASP A 353 32.92 27.63 19.55
C ASP A 353 31.55 27.68 18.86
N PHE A 354 31.16 28.81 18.27
CA PHE A 354 29.86 28.99 17.63
C PHE A 354 30.00 29.63 16.25
N GLU A 355 29.19 29.16 15.30
CA GLU A 355 29.13 29.71 13.95
C GLU A 355 27.69 29.91 13.50
N HIS A 356 27.39 31.00 12.78
CA HIS A 356 26.08 31.20 12.18
C HIS A 356 26.07 30.67 10.75
N THR A 357 25.25 29.63 10.49
CA THR A 357 25.26 28.89 9.22
C THR A 357 23.85 28.54 8.82
N SER A 358 23.39 28.96 7.63
CA SER A 358 22.07 28.53 7.12
C SER A 358 21.99 27.01 6.94
N VAL A 359 20.81 26.41 7.02
CA VAL A 359 20.62 24.95 6.85
C VAL A 359 21.18 24.47 5.50
N GLN A 360 20.94 25.21 4.42
CA GLN A 360 21.45 24.82 3.10
C GLN A 360 22.98 24.88 3.01
N ASP A 361 23.63 25.88 3.61
CA ASP A 361 25.10 25.92 3.72
C ASP A 361 25.63 24.78 4.60
N TYR A 362 24.96 24.50 5.73
CA TYR A 362 25.32 23.40 6.62
C TYR A 362 25.27 22.07 5.86
N LEU A 363 24.18 21.77 5.16
CA LEU A 363 24.03 20.53 4.39
C LEU A 363 24.99 20.46 3.19
N SER A 364 25.41 21.61 2.65
CA SER A 364 26.43 21.65 1.58
C SER A 364 27.82 21.29 2.11
N MET A 365 28.13 21.63 3.37
CA MET A 365 29.41 21.32 4.01
C MET A 365 29.43 19.96 4.71
N TYR A 366 28.29 19.56 5.27
CA TYR A 366 28.12 18.40 6.14
C TYR A 366 26.88 17.58 5.78
N PRO A 367 26.76 17.08 4.53
CA PRO A 367 25.64 16.22 4.16
C PRO A 367 25.64 14.93 5.00
N PRO A 368 24.49 14.44 5.47
CA PRO A 368 24.42 13.17 6.19
C PRO A 368 24.81 12.00 5.29
N ASP A 369 25.33 10.92 5.90
CA ASP A 369 25.59 9.67 5.18
C ASP A 369 24.27 9.12 4.63
N ALA A 370 24.26 8.64 3.38
CA ALA A 370 23.06 8.14 2.73
C ALA A 370 22.44 6.90 3.42
N ASN A 371 23.20 6.21 4.28
CA ASN A 371 22.79 5.06 5.09
C ASN A 371 22.45 5.43 6.53
N ASP A 372 22.62 6.69 6.93
CA ASP A 372 22.25 7.19 8.25
C ASP A 372 20.74 7.47 8.28
N ILE A 373 19.98 6.38 8.35
CA ILE A 373 18.52 6.35 8.39
C ILE A 373 18.08 6.17 9.83
N VAL A 374 17.17 7.01 10.29
CA VAL A 374 16.67 7.06 11.67
C VAL A 374 15.15 7.08 11.67
N HIS A 375 14.55 6.59 12.75
CA HIS A 375 13.11 6.77 13.02
C HIS A 375 12.85 8.17 13.57
N VAL A 376 11.73 8.77 13.18
CA VAL A 376 11.20 9.99 13.81
C VAL A 376 9.81 9.69 14.37
N GLU A 377 9.64 9.79 15.69
CA GLU A 377 8.32 9.67 16.31
C GLU A 377 7.36 10.70 15.66
N PRO A 378 6.13 10.32 15.29
CA PRO A 378 5.15 11.30 14.85
C PRO A 378 4.95 12.39 15.90
N GLY A 379 4.57 13.59 15.47
CA GLY A 379 4.13 14.64 16.39
C GLY A 379 4.51 16.04 15.95
N SER A 380 4.15 17.02 16.77
CA SER A 380 4.38 18.45 16.54
C SER A 380 5.42 19.03 17.49
N TRP A 381 5.70 20.33 17.40
CA TRP A 381 6.50 21.03 18.41
C TRP A 381 5.93 20.89 19.84
N VAL A 382 6.79 21.03 20.85
CA VAL A 382 6.43 20.88 22.28
C VAL A 382 5.30 21.80 22.79
N GLY A 383 4.88 22.79 22.00
CA GLY A 383 3.99 23.91 22.36
C GLY A 383 2.92 23.63 23.42
N ILE A 384 1.68 23.44 23.01
CA ILE A 384 0.52 23.43 23.92
C ILE A 384 0.09 22.03 24.38
N ASP A 385 0.36 21.00 23.57
CA ASP A 385 0.08 19.60 23.89
C ASP A 385 1.33 18.81 24.35
N GLY A 386 2.50 19.45 24.37
CA GLY A 386 3.77 18.75 24.60
C GLY A 386 4.34 18.08 23.34
N GLY A 387 3.76 18.30 22.16
CA GLY A 387 4.16 17.59 20.94
C GLY A 387 3.84 16.12 21.06
N THR A 388 2.56 15.79 21.27
CA THR A 388 2.13 14.39 21.38
C THR A 388 2.18 13.69 20.02
N PRO A 389 2.46 12.38 19.99
CA PRO A 389 2.52 11.64 18.72
C PRO A 389 1.17 11.36 18.07
N TYR A 390 0.09 11.73 18.76
CA TYR A 390 -1.28 11.68 18.27
C TYR A 390 -1.88 13.10 18.15
N PHE A 391 -1.05 14.14 18.03
CA PHE A 391 -1.44 15.51 17.66
C PHE A 391 -2.63 16.08 18.46
N ASP A 392 -2.67 15.86 19.78
CA ASP A 392 -3.82 16.14 20.66
C ASP A 392 -4.37 17.57 20.55
N LYS A 393 -3.52 18.56 20.23
CA LYS A 393 -3.98 19.94 20.04
C LYS A 393 -4.94 20.13 18.85
N TRP A 394 -4.78 19.36 17.78
CA TRP A 394 -5.60 19.44 16.58
C TRP A 394 -6.52 18.22 16.43
N MET A 395 -6.49 17.32 17.41
CA MET A 395 -7.38 16.15 17.54
C MET A 395 -7.87 16.04 18.99
N SER A 396 -8.28 17.17 19.56
CA SER A 396 -8.70 17.23 20.96
C SER A 396 -9.90 16.32 21.20
N TYR A 397 -9.76 15.44 22.19
CA TYR A 397 -10.87 14.64 22.72
C TYR A 397 -11.68 15.39 23.79
N GLU A 398 -11.46 16.71 23.95
CA GLU A 398 -12.23 17.51 24.90
C GLU A 398 -13.70 17.59 24.45
N GLU A 399 -14.59 17.14 25.34
CA GLU A 399 -16.05 17.20 25.14
C GLU A 399 -16.67 18.19 26.11
N ARG A 400 -17.47 19.13 25.58
CA ARG A 400 -18.27 20.07 26.38
C ARG A 400 -19.72 20.05 25.92
N SER A 401 -20.61 19.47 26.72
CA SER A 401 -22.06 19.39 26.45
C SER A 401 -22.43 18.72 25.11
N GLY A 402 -21.68 17.69 24.73
CA GLY A 402 -21.78 16.89 23.51
C GLY A 402 -21.00 17.46 22.32
N VAL A 403 -20.39 18.64 22.46
CA VAL A 403 -19.64 19.33 21.41
C VAL A 403 -18.17 18.95 21.48
N MET A 404 -17.60 18.61 20.32
CA MET A 404 -16.17 18.34 20.12
C MET A 404 -15.75 18.99 18.79
N PRO A 405 -15.28 20.26 18.79
CA PRO A 405 -15.06 21.03 17.56
C PRO A 405 -14.10 20.36 16.57
N ASP A 406 -12.97 19.84 17.06
CA ASP A 406 -11.97 19.14 16.26
C ASP A 406 -12.55 17.91 15.55
N MET A 407 -13.20 17.03 16.30
CA MET A 407 -13.79 15.80 15.78
C MET A 407 -14.93 16.09 14.81
N TRP A 408 -15.71 17.15 15.08
CA TRP A 408 -16.72 17.63 14.14
C TRP A 408 -16.08 18.08 12.83
N SER A 409 -15.03 18.90 12.89
CA SER A 409 -14.32 19.42 11.72
C SER A 409 -13.68 18.31 10.89
N TRP A 410 -12.98 17.36 11.50
CA TRP A 410 -12.39 16.21 10.80
C TRP A 410 -13.43 15.32 10.13
N SER A 411 -14.58 15.06 10.78
CA SER A 411 -15.66 14.29 10.16
C SER A 411 -16.21 14.95 8.88
N VAL A 412 -16.22 16.29 8.83
CA VAL A 412 -16.66 17.04 7.65
C VAL A 412 -15.56 17.09 6.59
N LEU A 413 -14.30 17.28 7.01
CA LEU A 413 -13.15 17.35 6.11
C LEU A 413 -12.93 16.05 5.34
N VAL A 414 -13.03 14.90 6.02
CA VAL A 414 -12.93 13.57 5.40
C VAL A 414 -14.03 13.34 4.36
N ALA A 415 -15.24 13.85 4.61
CA ALA A 415 -16.32 13.82 3.62
C ALA A 415 -16.03 14.74 2.43
N GLY A 416 -15.55 15.96 2.69
CA GLY A 416 -15.12 16.90 1.65
C GLY A 416 -14.02 16.33 0.76
N GLN A 417 -13.06 15.62 1.36
CA GLN A 417 -11.94 14.98 0.66
C GLN A 417 -12.43 14.04 -0.43
N ASN A 418 -13.29 13.08 -0.08
CA ASN A 418 -13.77 12.09 -1.05
C ASN A 418 -14.55 12.75 -2.21
N TYR A 419 -15.41 13.74 -1.93
CA TYR A 419 -16.17 14.45 -2.98
C TYR A 419 -15.25 15.22 -3.94
N VAL A 420 -14.23 15.90 -3.41
CA VAL A 420 -13.28 16.69 -4.22
C VAL A 420 -12.38 15.79 -5.04
N LEU A 421 -11.86 14.70 -4.45
CA LEU A 421 -11.05 13.72 -5.18
C LEU A 421 -11.85 13.02 -6.29
N THR A 422 -13.11 12.68 -6.03
CA THR A 422 -14.00 12.09 -7.04
C THR A 422 -14.24 13.07 -8.20
N ALA A 423 -14.54 14.33 -7.89
CA ALA A 423 -14.69 15.37 -8.91
C ALA A 423 -13.39 15.60 -9.72
N ASP A 424 -12.22 15.52 -9.07
CA ASP A 424 -10.91 15.63 -9.73
C ASP A 424 -10.64 14.46 -10.68
N ALA A 425 -10.94 13.23 -10.25
CA ALA A 425 -10.76 12.03 -11.05
C ALA A 425 -11.66 11.98 -12.29
N LEU A 426 -12.90 12.49 -12.18
CA LEU A 426 -13.88 12.48 -13.28
C LEU A 426 -13.58 13.48 -14.41
N GLU A 427 -12.97 14.62 -14.08
CA GLU A 427 -12.72 15.69 -15.04
C GLU A 427 -11.22 15.98 -15.20
N ASN A 428 -10.36 14.98 -15.45
CA ASN A 428 -8.95 15.13 -15.86
C ASN A 428 -8.02 15.87 -14.87
N SER A 429 -8.13 15.55 -13.58
CA SER A 429 -7.18 15.72 -12.47
C SER A 429 -6.16 16.89 -12.43
N TYR A 430 -6.24 17.77 -11.42
CA TYR A 430 -5.16 18.70 -11.07
C TYR A 430 -3.97 18.02 -10.35
N LEU A 431 -4.12 16.75 -9.96
CA LEU A 431 -3.01 15.93 -9.47
C LEU A 431 -2.07 15.50 -10.60
N ASN A 432 -2.54 15.49 -11.85
CA ASN A 432 -1.74 15.27 -13.06
C ASN A 432 -1.89 16.47 -14.00
N LEU A 433 -0.99 17.45 -13.89
CA LEU A 433 -1.02 18.71 -14.65
C LEU A 433 -0.77 18.49 -16.16
N ASP A 434 -1.76 17.92 -16.85
CA ASP A 434 -1.78 17.70 -18.29
C ASP A 434 -2.81 18.63 -18.97
N GLY A 435 -2.70 18.81 -20.29
CA GLY A 435 -3.76 19.46 -21.07
C GLY A 435 -3.96 20.98 -20.85
N GLY A 436 -3.00 21.68 -20.23
CA GLY A 436 -3.00 23.14 -20.09
C GLY A 436 -3.60 23.68 -18.79
N ARG A 437 -3.85 22.83 -17.79
CA ARG A 437 -4.22 23.24 -16.43
C ARG A 437 -3.04 23.83 -15.68
N THR A 438 -3.32 24.75 -14.77
CA THR A 438 -2.31 25.42 -13.96
C THR A 438 -2.75 25.52 -12.51
N MET A 439 -1.81 25.68 -11.58
CA MET A 439 -2.18 25.88 -10.18
C MET A 439 -2.83 27.24 -9.91
N ASP A 440 -2.66 28.23 -10.81
CA ASP A 440 -3.44 29.49 -10.81
C ASP A 440 -4.95 29.21 -10.86
N ASP A 441 -5.36 28.15 -11.56
CA ASP A 441 -6.77 27.76 -11.65
C ASP A 441 -7.34 27.48 -10.25
N VAL A 442 -6.60 26.69 -9.46
CA VAL A 442 -6.96 26.32 -8.08
C VAL A 442 -6.75 27.49 -7.12
N GLU A 443 -5.73 28.33 -7.32
CA GLU A 443 -5.52 29.52 -6.47
C GLU A 443 -6.70 30.47 -6.53
N TRP A 444 -7.31 30.65 -7.70
CA TRP A 444 -8.40 31.61 -7.89
C TRP A 444 -9.79 30.97 -8.05
N GLY A 445 -9.89 29.64 -7.98
CA GLY A 445 -11.15 28.92 -8.18
C GLY A 445 -11.75 29.16 -9.57
N THR A 446 -10.93 29.16 -10.62
CA THR A 446 -11.38 29.36 -12.01
C THR A 446 -10.58 28.47 -12.96
N PRO A 447 -11.05 28.16 -14.19
CA PRO A 447 -12.36 28.50 -14.74
C PRO A 447 -13.46 27.49 -14.35
N ASN A 448 -13.10 26.27 -13.94
CA ASN A 448 -14.03 25.14 -13.81
C ASN A 448 -14.43 24.82 -12.35
N ASP A 449 -15.41 23.93 -12.20
CA ASP A 449 -15.95 23.55 -10.89
C ASP A 449 -14.95 22.73 -10.07
N THR A 450 -14.16 21.85 -10.70
CA THR A 450 -13.09 21.09 -10.02
C THR A 450 -12.04 22.01 -9.40
N ALA A 451 -11.63 23.07 -10.12
CA ALA A 451 -10.71 24.08 -9.59
C ALA A 451 -11.30 24.77 -8.36
N ARG A 452 -12.59 25.14 -8.40
CA ARG A 452 -13.29 25.73 -7.25
C ARG A 452 -13.41 24.74 -6.09
N ALA A 453 -13.71 23.48 -6.36
CA ALA A 453 -13.81 22.45 -5.34
C ALA A 453 -12.49 22.31 -4.57
N TRP A 454 -11.36 22.19 -5.29
CA TRP A 454 -10.02 22.22 -4.68
C TRP A 454 -9.73 23.52 -3.95
N HIS A 455 -10.02 24.67 -4.59
CA HIS A 455 -9.81 25.98 -4.00
C HIS A 455 -10.43 26.03 -2.61
N PHE A 456 -11.73 25.73 -2.51
CA PHE A 456 -12.54 25.70 -1.29
C PHE A 456 -12.06 24.68 -0.26
N TYR A 457 -11.73 23.46 -0.70
CA TYR A 457 -11.34 22.37 0.18
C TYR A 457 -9.99 22.62 0.85
N LEU A 458 -8.98 23.10 0.12
CA LEU A 458 -7.64 23.29 0.64
C LEU A 458 -7.55 24.36 1.75
N SER A 459 -8.43 25.37 1.78
CA SER A 459 -8.47 26.28 2.94
C SER A 459 -9.12 25.67 4.17
N ALA A 460 -9.95 24.64 4.00
CA ALA A 460 -10.59 23.95 5.11
C ALA A 460 -9.57 23.22 5.99
N GLU A 461 -8.43 22.84 5.41
CA GLU A 461 -7.35 22.09 6.06
C GLU A 461 -6.41 22.93 6.94
N THR A 462 -6.59 24.26 6.99
CA THR A 462 -5.68 25.12 7.77
C THR A 462 -5.70 24.76 9.26
N SER A 463 -4.54 24.44 9.84
CA SER A 463 -4.43 24.04 11.25
C SER A 463 -4.96 25.10 12.23
N CYS A 464 -5.04 26.36 11.78
CA CYS A 464 -5.51 27.48 12.58
C CYS A 464 -6.97 27.36 13.03
N TYR A 465 -7.83 26.65 12.28
CA TYR A 465 -9.24 26.51 12.68
C TYR A 465 -9.43 25.67 13.94
N TRP A 466 -8.55 24.69 14.18
CA TRP A 466 -8.50 23.84 15.38
C TRP A 466 -7.76 24.51 16.56
N TYR A 467 -7.03 25.61 16.30
CA TYR A 467 -6.26 26.25 17.35
C TYR A 467 -7.16 26.94 18.39
N TRP A 468 -8.32 27.42 17.98
CA TRP A 468 -9.21 28.31 18.75
C TRP A 468 -10.50 27.65 19.24
N ASP A 469 -10.47 26.34 19.52
CA ASP A 469 -11.61 25.57 20.02
C ASP A 469 -12.41 26.27 21.11
N PHE A 470 -13.74 26.18 21.00
CA PHE A 470 -14.69 26.75 21.95
C PHE A 470 -14.65 28.28 22.04
N ASP A 471 -14.07 28.98 21.06
CA ASP A 471 -14.30 30.41 20.89
C ASP A 471 -15.70 30.66 20.29
N ASP A 472 -16.72 30.55 21.14
CA ASP A 472 -18.12 30.76 20.76
C ASP A 472 -18.42 32.19 20.28
N THR A 473 -17.48 33.13 20.42
CA THR A 473 -17.67 34.53 20.01
C THR A 473 -17.19 34.81 18.58
N ASN A 474 -16.30 33.96 18.06
CA ASN A 474 -15.75 34.06 16.71
C ASN A 474 -16.08 32.78 15.90
N PRO A 475 -15.96 32.80 14.57
CA PRO A 475 -16.46 31.72 13.72
C PRO A 475 -15.53 30.49 13.58
N TRP A 476 -14.44 30.40 14.36
CA TRP A 476 -13.34 29.44 14.16
C TRP A 476 -13.80 27.99 13.97
N ASP A 477 -14.52 27.43 14.97
CA ASP A 477 -15.02 26.04 14.96
C ASP A 477 -15.92 25.72 13.76
N GLY A 478 -16.50 26.74 13.11
CA GLY A 478 -17.38 26.56 11.95
C GLY A 478 -16.68 26.66 10.60
N ASN A 479 -15.43 27.13 10.55
CA ASN A 479 -14.79 27.50 9.28
C ASN A 479 -14.46 26.30 8.39
N ALA A 480 -14.00 25.18 8.97
CA ALA A 480 -13.80 23.95 8.21
C ALA A 480 -15.12 23.51 7.54
N THR A 481 -16.24 23.54 8.28
CA THR A 481 -17.56 23.18 7.72
C THR A 481 -18.01 24.16 6.63
N ARG A 482 -17.75 25.47 6.79
CA ARG A 482 -18.07 26.48 5.76
C ARG A 482 -17.30 26.23 4.47
N ALA A 483 -15.98 26.05 4.57
CA ALA A 483 -15.11 25.82 3.43
C ALA A 483 -15.49 24.53 2.69
N VAL A 484 -15.70 23.42 3.41
CA VAL A 484 -16.12 22.14 2.83
C VAL A 484 -17.51 22.22 2.19
N ASN A 485 -18.46 22.95 2.77
CA ASN A 485 -19.77 23.14 2.15
C ASN A 485 -19.66 23.85 0.78
N LEU A 486 -18.77 24.84 0.66
CA LEU A 486 -18.49 25.49 -0.62
C LEU A 486 -17.81 24.52 -1.60
N ALA A 487 -16.84 23.72 -1.13
CA ALA A 487 -16.15 22.73 -1.94
C ALA A 487 -17.11 21.68 -2.51
N ILE A 488 -17.94 21.09 -1.65
CA ILE A 488 -18.91 20.06 -2.04
C ILE A 488 -19.97 20.61 -3.00
N ALA A 489 -20.39 21.88 -2.83
CA ALA A 489 -21.31 22.50 -3.76
C ALA A 489 -20.76 22.56 -5.20
N GLU A 490 -19.45 22.76 -5.35
CA GLU A 490 -18.77 22.78 -6.65
C GLU A 490 -18.46 21.37 -7.15
N ALA A 491 -17.99 20.47 -6.27
CA ALA A 491 -17.79 19.07 -6.60
C ALA A 491 -19.08 18.41 -7.10
N ASN A 492 -20.21 18.63 -6.44
CA ASN A 492 -21.50 18.07 -6.87
C ASN A 492 -21.89 18.47 -8.30
N LYS A 493 -21.53 19.67 -8.76
CA LYS A 493 -21.78 20.04 -10.17
C LYS A 493 -21.01 19.15 -11.14
N VAL A 494 -19.80 18.70 -10.75
CA VAL A 494 -19.02 17.72 -11.51
C VAL A 494 -19.70 16.36 -11.43
N LEU A 495 -20.00 15.87 -10.23
CA LEU A 495 -20.65 14.57 -10.03
C LEU A 495 -21.99 14.48 -10.78
N ASP A 496 -22.81 15.53 -10.78
CA ASP A 496 -24.08 15.59 -11.51
C ASP A 496 -23.90 15.47 -13.04
N ARG A 497 -22.75 15.85 -13.59
CA ARG A 497 -22.42 15.66 -15.01
C ARG A 497 -21.96 14.24 -15.34
N HIS A 498 -21.54 13.47 -14.34
CA HIS A 498 -21.02 12.11 -14.45
C HIS A 498 -21.82 11.15 -13.56
N GLU A 499 -23.15 11.25 -13.63
CA GLU A 499 -24.07 10.55 -12.73
C GLU A 499 -23.80 9.03 -12.70
N GLY A 500 -23.64 8.49 -11.49
CA GLY A 500 -23.44 7.07 -11.25
C GLY A 500 -22.02 6.54 -11.45
N SER A 501 -21.08 7.40 -11.90
CA SER A 501 -19.65 7.10 -11.96
C SER A 501 -18.95 7.46 -10.66
N ASP A 502 -18.14 6.53 -10.17
CA ASP A 502 -17.33 6.71 -8.97
C ASP A 502 -16.01 5.93 -9.11
N PRO A 503 -14.91 6.60 -9.49
CA PRO A 503 -13.62 5.96 -9.66
C PRO A 503 -12.73 6.02 -8.41
N VAL A 504 -13.21 6.59 -7.30
CA VAL A 504 -12.38 6.85 -6.11
C VAL A 504 -12.95 6.05 -4.93
N GLY A 505 -12.10 5.28 -4.25
CA GLY A 505 -12.53 4.56 -3.04
C GLY A 505 -12.79 5.50 -1.85
N PRO A 506 -13.34 4.94 -0.75
CA PRO A 506 -13.63 5.74 0.44
C PRO A 506 -12.41 6.51 0.95
N SER A 507 -12.61 7.76 1.36
CA SER A 507 -11.59 8.49 2.11
C SER A 507 -11.53 8.00 3.54
N ILE A 508 -10.32 7.81 4.07
CA ILE A 508 -10.05 7.29 5.41
C ILE A 508 -9.22 8.32 6.18
N PHE A 509 -9.68 8.71 7.36
CA PHE A 509 -8.87 9.48 8.30
C PHE A 509 -7.76 8.60 8.88
N PRO A 510 -6.51 9.07 9.05
CA PRO A 510 -5.43 8.27 9.62
C PRO A 510 -5.88 7.56 10.91
N PRO A 511 -5.83 6.21 10.98
CA PRO A 511 -6.28 5.44 12.13
C PRO A 511 -5.71 5.93 13.45
N GLN A 512 -6.59 6.21 14.40
CA GLN A 512 -6.26 6.60 15.76
C GLN A 512 -6.54 5.46 16.73
N ARG A 513 -5.92 5.49 17.91
CA ARG A 513 -6.13 4.45 18.94
C ARG A 513 -6.30 5.03 20.34
N LEU A 514 -7.08 4.33 21.15
CA LEU A 514 -7.30 4.65 22.56
C LEU A 514 -7.29 3.36 23.42
N PRO A 515 -6.48 3.29 24.49
CA PRO A 515 -5.43 4.25 24.87
C PRO A 515 -4.26 4.27 23.84
N TYR A 516 -3.46 5.36 23.84
CA TYR A 516 -2.29 5.46 22.96
C TYR A 516 -1.17 4.46 23.32
N ASN A 517 -0.97 4.21 24.62
CA ASN A 517 -0.04 3.20 25.14
C ASN A 517 -0.81 2.05 25.80
N PRO A 518 -1.40 1.13 25.03
CA PRO A 518 -2.12 0.00 25.59
C PRO A 518 -1.21 -0.91 26.41
N GLY A 519 -1.69 -1.34 27.58
CA GLY A 519 -0.92 -2.14 28.55
C GLY A 519 0.28 -1.42 29.16
N GLY A 520 0.49 -0.15 28.82
CA GLY A 520 1.62 0.67 29.25
C GLY A 520 1.18 1.91 30.00
N LYS A 521 2.16 2.66 30.49
CA LYS A 521 1.95 3.97 31.10
C LYS A 521 1.98 5.07 30.03
N MET A 522 1.30 6.18 30.29
CA MET A 522 1.21 7.31 29.37
C MET A 522 1.47 8.63 30.09
N TRP A 523 0.42 9.20 30.69
CA TRP A 523 0.48 10.38 31.57
C TRP A 523 0.25 10.00 33.03
N ASN A 524 -0.67 9.05 33.27
CA ASN A 524 -0.87 8.45 34.58
C ASN A 524 0.24 7.43 34.84
N GLU A 525 1.05 7.69 35.86
CA GLU A 525 2.15 6.83 36.28
C GLU A 525 1.77 5.82 37.36
N ALA A 526 0.53 5.83 37.85
CA ALA A 526 0.08 4.96 38.94
C ALA A 526 -0.22 3.52 38.48
N GLU A 527 -0.90 3.36 37.35
CA GLU A 527 -1.36 2.08 36.82
C GLU A 527 -1.15 2.04 35.30
N ASN A 528 -0.98 0.84 34.74
CA ASN A 528 -0.96 0.68 33.29
C ASN A 528 -2.34 1.02 32.72
N ALA A 529 -2.40 1.40 31.44
CA ALA A 529 -3.65 1.47 30.71
C ALA A 529 -4.13 0.06 30.35
N SER A 530 -5.39 -0.07 29.93
CA SER A 530 -5.90 -1.33 29.35
C SER A 530 -4.99 -1.84 28.24
N SER A 531 -4.72 -3.14 28.18
CA SER A 531 -4.03 -3.79 27.05
C SER A 531 -4.94 -3.96 25.84
N ASP A 532 -6.23 -4.12 26.06
CA ASP A 532 -7.22 -4.01 25.00
C ASP A 532 -7.36 -2.54 24.60
N PHE A 533 -7.33 -2.27 23.30
CA PHE A 533 -7.44 -0.92 22.76
C PHE A 533 -8.40 -0.85 21.58
N GLN A 534 -9.07 0.30 21.48
CA GLN A 534 -9.95 0.60 20.37
C GLN A 534 -9.18 1.38 19.30
N VAL A 535 -9.24 0.90 18.06
CA VAL A 535 -8.84 1.66 16.88
C VAL A 535 -10.07 2.33 16.29
N TRP A 536 -9.92 3.58 15.88
CA TRP A 536 -10.99 4.35 15.24
C TRP A 536 -10.50 5.17 14.05
N THR A 537 -11.41 5.41 13.10
CA THR A 537 -11.19 6.30 11.94
C THR A 537 -12.51 6.96 11.53
N PHE A 538 -12.46 8.02 10.72
CA PHE A 538 -13.60 8.49 9.93
C PHE A 538 -13.49 7.94 8.50
N ALA A 539 -14.60 7.49 7.93
CA ALA A 539 -14.66 7.10 6.53
C ALA A 539 -15.93 7.61 5.84
N GLU A 540 -15.78 8.04 4.59
CA GLU A 540 -16.89 8.51 3.74
C GLU A 540 -16.61 8.23 2.27
N ASP A 541 -17.69 8.01 1.52
CA ASP A 541 -17.65 7.81 0.07
C ASP A 541 -18.89 8.42 -0.62
N VAL A 542 -18.78 8.93 -1.85
CA VAL A 542 -19.90 9.56 -2.59
C VAL A 542 -20.98 8.55 -2.91
N SER A 543 -20.61 7.30 -3.22
CA SER A 543 -21.50 6.16 -3.44
C SER A 543 -21.93 5.49 -2.14
N GLY A 544 -21.36 5.90 -1.01
CA GLY A 544 -21.61 5.38 0.32
C GLY A 544 -20.70 4.21 0.68
N VAL A 545 -20.38 4.12 1.97
CA VAL A 545 -19.47 3.10 2.51
C VAL A 545 -20.20 1.79 2.74
N ALA A 546 -19.76 0.71 2.08
CA ALA A 546 -20.32 -0.64 2.23
C ALA A 546 -19.72 -1.39 3.43
N SER A 547 -18.41 -1.28 3.65
CA SER A 547 -17.74 -1.92 4.78
C SER A 547 -16.49 -1.16 5.20
N VAL A 548 -16.18 -1.22 6.50
CA VAL A 548 -14.91 -0.75 7.06
C VAL A 548 -14.38 -1.85 7.98
N LYS A 549 -13.10 -2.18 7.84
CA LYS A 549 -12.43 -3.30 8.52
C LYS A 549 -11.12 -2.83 9.13
N LEU A 550 -10.89 -3.22 10.37
CA LEU A 550 -9.59 -3.15 11.03
C LEU A 550 -8.84 -4.44 10.71
N ASN A 551 -7.66 -4.32 10.13
CA ASN A 551 -6.74 -5.43 9.91
C ASN A 551 -5.57 -5.27 10.89
N TRP A 552 -5.28 -6.30 11.68
CA TRP A 552 -4.15 -6.26 12.63
C TRP A 552 -3.41 -7.60 12.71
N ARG A 553 -2.11 -7.57 13.00
CA ARG A 553 -1.29 -8.78 13.17
C ARG A 553 -0.23 -8.57 14.24
N ALA A 554 0.20 -9.67 14.84
CA ALA A 554 1.36 -9.67 15.74
C ALA A 554 2.65 -9.78 14.93
N ASP A 555 3.65 -9.01 15.36
CA ASP A 555 5.03 -9.27 15.03
C ASP A 555 5.54 -10.48 15.83
N LEU A 556 6.32 -11.34 15.19
CA LEU A 556 6.73 -12.64 15.75
C LEU A 556 8.07 -12.59 16.48
N ASP A 557 8.93 -11.59 16.22
CA ASP A 557 10.21 -11.42 16.91
C ASP A 557 10.21 -10.24 17.90
N GLY A 558 9.13 -9.44 17.89
CA GLY A 558 8.89 -8.28 18.72
C GLY A 558 9.69 -7.05 18.31
N LEU A 559 10.27 -7.04 17.11
CA LEU A 559 11.18 -5.99 16.66
C LEU A 559 10.69 -5.37 15.35
N ASN A 560 10.78 -4.04 15.25
CA ASN A 560 10.66 -3.33 13.99
C ASN A 560 11.98 -2.59 13.67
N PRO A 561 12.99 -3.27 13.10
CA PRO A 561 14.25 -2.63 12.77
C PRO A 561 14.15 -1.83 11.46
N ILE A 562 14.63 -0.58 11.49
CA ILE A 562 14.67 0.38 10.34
C ILE A 562 15.21 -0.22 9.03
N GLY A 563 16.08 -1.23 9.11
CA GLY A 563 16.67 -1.89 7.95
C GLY A 563 15.72 -2.86 7.22
N GLU A 564 14.70 -3.37 7.90
CA GLU A 564 13.71 -4.32 7.38
C GLU A 564 12.46 -3.56 6.90
N THR A 565 11.51 -4.27 6.30
CA THR A 565 10.23 -3.69 5.83
C THR A 565 9.03 -4.58 6.15
N ASP A 566 9.23 -5.64 6.93
CA ASP A 566 8.25 -6.69 7.11
C ASP A 566 7.00 -6.18 7.84
N ASN A 567 7.16 -5.22 8.76
CA ASN A 567 6.08 -4.56 9.48
C ASN A 567 5.35 -3.53 8.62
N GLU A 568 6.05 -2.88 7.70
CA GLU A 568 5.56 -1.74 6.91
C GLU A 568 4.77 -2.12 5.66
N VAL A 569 4.80 -3.39 5.24
CA VAL A 569 4.10 -3.86 4.02
C VAL A 569 2.89 -4.75 4.32
N TYR A 570 1.85 -4.65 3.49
CA TYR A 570 0.67 -5.51 3.61
C TYR A 570 0.99 -6.98 3.32
N ALA A 571 1.97 -7.22 2.44
CA ALA A 571 2.45 -8.55 2.14
C ALA A 571 2.97 -9.23 3.41
N ARG A 572 2.70 -10.53 3.56
CA ARG A 572 3.10 -11.28 4.76
C ARG A 572 4.43 -11.97 4.53
N ASN A 573 5.41 -11.68 5.37
CA ASN A 573 6.55 -12.56 5.62
C ASN A 573 6.26 -13.43 6.83
N ALA A 574 5.90 -14.70 6.61
CA ALA A 574 5.45 -15.60 7.68
C ALA A 574 6.51 -15.92 8.74
N ALA A 575 7.80 -15.61 8.49
CA ALA A 575 8.87 -15.75 9.47
C ALA A 575 8.99 -14.56 10.44
N LYS A 576 8.40 -13.42 10.08
CA LYS A 576 8.54 -12.14 10.78
C LYS A 576 7.22 -11.65 11.37
N VAL A 577 6.14 -11.80 10.62
CA VAL A 577 4.82 -11.27 10.98
C VAL A 577 3.72 -12.32 10.81
N GLY A 578 2.72 -12.24 11.69
CA GLY A 578 1.53 -13.10 11.66
C GLY A 578 0.64 -12.85 10.44
N ALA A 579 -0.41 -13.68 10.31
CA ALA A 579 -1.48 -13.38 9.36
C ALA A 579 -2.30 -12.16 9.85
N TRP A 580 -2.90 -11.42 8.91
CA TRP A 580 -3.85 -10.36 9.25
C TRP A 580 -5.11 -10.95 9.85
N ASN A 581 -5.46 -10.48 11.05
CA ASN A 581 -6.75 -10.67 11.68
C ASN A 581 -7.66 -9.54 11.21
N GLU A 582 -8.78 -9.90 10.58
CA GLU A 582 -9.77 -8.94 10.10
C GLU A 582 -10.91 -8.80 11.11
N VAL A 583 -11.20 -7.56 11.50
CA VAL A 583 -12.28 -7.21 12.42
C VAL A 583 -13.17 -6.16 11.76
N ALA A 584 -14.45 -6.48 11.56
CA ALA A 584 -15.42 -5.50 11.04
C ALA A 584 -15.57 -4.33 12.03
N MET A 585 -15.51 -3.10 11.51
CA MET A 585 -15.67 -1.89 12.32
C MET A 585 -17.13 -1.44 12.35
N SER A 586 -17.56 -0.93 13.51
CA SER A 586 -18.91 -0.41 13.70
C SER A 586 -18.95 1.10 13.53
N GLY A 587 -19.87 1.59 12.70
CA GLY A 587 -20.01 3.00 12.33
C GLY A 587 -21.04 3.77 13.17
N ASP A 588 -20.67 4.96 13.68
CA ASP A 588 -21.54 5.86 14.42
C ASP A 588 -21.34 7.35 14.06
N TRP A 589 -22.38 8.15 14.31
CA TRP A 589 -22.36 9.59 14.09
C TRP A 589 -21.73 10.30 15.28
N TRP A 590 -20.42 10.51 15.24
CA TRP A 590 -19.64 11.12 16.31
C TRP A 590 -18.83 12.31 15.79
N PRO A 591 -18.81 13.45 16.50
CA PRO A 591 -19.67 13.79 17.63
C PRO A 591 -21.14 14.00 17.21
N GLY A 592 -22.05 13.84 18.16
CA GLY A 592 -23.49 13.96 17.94
C GLY A 592 -24.00 15.40 17.86
N THR A 593 -23.24 16.37 18.39
CA THR A 593 -23.66 17.78 18.54
C THR A 593 -22.63 18.72 17.92
N LYS A 594 -23.10 19.69 17.12
CA LYS A 594 -22.26 20.76 16.56
C LYS A 594 -22.16 21.95 17.51
N GLY A 595 -21.09 22.74 17.36
CA GLY A 595 -20.92 24.00 18.07
C GLY A 595 -21.96 25.08 17.69
N PRO A 596 -22.17 26.10 18.56
CA PRO A 596 -23.27 27.06 18.45
C PRO A 596 -23.23 27.98 17.21
N ASN A 597 -22.08 28.11 16.53
CA ASN A 597 -21.92 28.89 15.30
C ASN A 597 -21.44 28.06 14.11
N VAL A 598 -21.58 26.74 14.18
CA VAL A 598 -21.19 25.83 13.10
C VAL A 598 -22.38 25.65 12.16
N PRO A 599 -22.25 25.92 10.84
CA PRO A 599 -23.33 25.66 9.89
C PRO A 599 -23.63 24.16 9.80
N ASP A 600 -24.79 23.79 9.25
CA ASP A 600 -25.06 22.38 8.97
C ASP A 600 -24.13 21.88 7.85
N PRO A 601 -23.46 20.73 8.04
CA PRO A 601 -22.62 20.16 7.01
C PRO A 601 -23.48 19.58 5.88
N THR A 602 -23.06 19.78 4.64
CA THR A 602 -23.70 19.17 3.46
C THR A 602 -23.45 17.67 3.45
N LYS A 603 -22.25 17.24 3.87
CA LYS A 603 -21.84 15.86 4.06
C LYS A 603 -20.92 15.74 5.27
N ARG A 604 -20.90 14.55 5.88
CA ARG A 604 -20.11 14.24 7.05
C ARG A 604 -19.81 12.75 7.08
N ALA A 605 -18.60 12.38 7.47
CA ALA A 605 -18.16 11.01 7.66
C ALA A 605 -18.66 10.43 8.99
N LYS A 606 -18.94 9.13 9.02
CA LYS A 606 -19.14 8.40 10.30
C LYS A 606 -17.80 8.03 10.89
N ARG A 607 -17.74 7.98 12.23
CA ARG A 607 -16.64 7.31 12.92
C ARG A 607 -16.86 5.81 12.83
N TYR A 608 -15.82 5.05 12.55
CA TYR A 608 -15.80 3.59 12.61
C TYR A 608 -14.85 3.14 13.70
N THR A 609 -15.26 2.15 14.50
CA THR A 609 -14.46 1.64 15.63
C THR A 609 -14.39 0.12 15.65
N ALA A 610 -13.24 -0.43 16.08
CA ALA A 610 -13.07 -1.84 16.41
C ALA A 610 -12.02 -2.00 17.52
N THR A 611 -12.07 -3.12 18.25
CA THR A 611 -11.17 -3.39 19.38
C THR A 611 -10.19 -4.50 19.03
N VAL A 612 -8.92 -4.26 19.33
CA VAL A 612 -7.90 -5.31 19.45
C VAL A 612 -7.87 -5.75 20.91
N ALA A 613 -8.14 -7.04 21.15
CA ALA A 613 -8.30 -7.59 22.49
C ALA A 613 -7.39 -8.79 22.75
N GLY A 614 -7.06 -9.01 24.02
CA GLY A 614 -6.30 -10.17 24.49
C GLY A 614 -4.84 -10.17 24.05
N GLN A 615 -4.30 -9.05 23.58
CA GLN A 615 -2.89 -8.88 23.22
C GLN A 615 -2.13 -8.31 24.42
N ASN A 616 -0.90 -8.77 24.64
CA ASN A 616 -0.03 -8.30 25.73
C ASN A 616 1.42 -8.66 25.46
N ASN A 617 2.34 -7.76 25.84
CA ASN A 617 3.78 -7.87 25.60
C ASN A 617 4.13 -8.23 24.15
N VAL A 618 3.49 -7.55 23.20
CA VAL A 618 3.59 -7.86 21.77
C VAL A 618 3.54 -6.58 20.94
N LEU A 619 4.32 -6.54 19.86
CA LEU A 619 4.22 -5.50 18.84
C LEU A 619 3.09 -5.88 17.86
N ILE A 620 2.17 -4.94 17.65
CA ILE A 620 1.04 -5.09 16.73
C ILE A 620 1.18 -4.11 15.58
N ASP A 621 1.08 -4.62 14.35
CA ASP A 621 0.84 -3.82 13.15
C ASP A 621 -0.66 -3.77 12.89
N TYR A 622 -1.18 -2.61 12.46
CA TYR A 622 -2.58 -2.48 12.08
C TYR A 622 -2.82 -1.42 11.00
N TYR A 623 -3.85 -1.64 10.18
CA TYR A 623 -4.36 -0.67 9.20
C TYR A 623 -5.87 -0.79 9.07
N VAL A 624 -6.51 0.22 8.46
CA VAL A 624 -7.94 0.18 8.13
C VAL A 624 -8.14 0.06 6.63
N GLU A 625 -9.04 -0.83 6.23
CA GLU A 625 -9.55 -0.95 4.87
C GLU A 625 -11.02 -0.51 4.83
N ALA A 626 -11.39 0.34 3.88
CA ALA A 626 -12.78 0.71 3.62
C ALA A 626 -13.14 0.43 2.16
N MET A 627 -14.36 -0.03 1.93
CA MET A 627 -14.91 -0.33 0.61
C MET A 627 -16.26 0.37 0.43
N ASP A 628 -16.50 0.94 -0.74
CA ASP A 628 -17.76 1.59 -1.10
C ASP A 628 -18.81 0.60 -1.65
N THR A 629 -19.99 1.10 -2.04
CA THR A 629 -21.06 0.28 -2.65
C THR A 629 -20.83 -0.07 -4.13
N LYS A 630 -19.75 0.43 -4.74
CA LYS A 630 -19.35 0.17 -6.14
C LYS A 630 -18.21 -0.83 -6.25
N GLY A 631 -17.59 -1.21 -5.13
CA GLY A 631 -16.47 -2.15 -5.05
C GLY A 631 -15.09 -1.49 -5.04
N ASN A 632 -15.00 -0.15 -4.97
CA ASN A 632 -13.71 0.52 -4.80
C ASN A 632 -13.27 0.39 -3.34
N ALA A 633 -11.99 0.08 -3.12
CA ALA A 633 -11.41 -0.09 -1.80
C ALA A 633 -10.20 0.82 -1.59
N THR A 634 -10.06 1.32 -0.37
CA THR A 634 -8.93 2.14 0.09
C THR A 634 -8.35 1.51 1.35
N ARG A 635 -7.03 1.54 1.50
CA ARG A 635 -6.32 1.17 2.73
C ARG A 635 -5.53 2.36 3.27
N SER A 636 -5.51 2.51 4.59
CA SER A 636 -4.59 3.44 5.27
C SER A 636 -3.16 2.88 5.26
N ASP A 637 -2.16 3.72 5.57
CA ASP A 637 -0.85 3.22 5.98
C ASP A 637 -0.94 2.25 7.17
N ILE A 638 0.15 1.51 7.40
CA ILE A 638 0.28 0.59 8.52
C ILE A 638 0.84 1.35 9.72
N PHE A 639 0.21 1.16 10.87
CA PHE A 639 0.59 1.75 12.14
C PHE A 639 1.06 0.66 13.10
N HIS A 640 1.99 1.03 13.98
CA HIS A 640 2.61 0.11 14.92
C HIS A 640 2.29 0.51 16.36
N VAL A 641 2.07 -0.49 17.21
CA VAL A 641 1.87 -0.27 18.64
C VAL A 641 2.42 -1.44 19.44
N TRP A 642 3.23 -1.13 20.45
CA TRP A 642 3.58 -2.10 21.46
C TRP A 642 2.45 -2.14 22.50
N VAL A 643 1.87 -3.32 22.67
CA VAL A 643 0.89 -3.61 23.71
C VAL A 643 1.65 -4.13 24.92
N GLY A 644 1.64 -3.37 26.01
CA GLY A 644 2.32 -3.71 27.25
C GLY A 644 1.61 -4.81 28.06
N GLU A 645 1.91 -4.87 29.35
CA GLU A 645 1.35 -5.86 30.25
C GLU A 645 -0.16 -5.69 30.38
N ALA A 646 -0.89 -6.82 30.46
CA ALA A 646 -2.32 -6.80 30.69
C ALA A 646 -2.66 -6.01 31.96
N ASN A 647 -3.58 -5.07 31.85
CA ASN A 647 -4.03 -4.30 33.00
C ASN A 647 -4.78 -5.24 33.95
N THR A 648 -4.27 -5.41 35.17
CA THR A 648 -4.76 -6.39 36.15
C THR A 648 -6.10 -6.00 36.81
N ASN A 649 -6.98 -5.32 36.06
CA ASN A 649 -8.41 -5.20 36.38
C ASN A 649 -9.25 -6.31 35.72
N VAL A 650 -8.60 -7.33 35.19
CA VAL A 650 -9.12 -8.71 35.19
C VAL A 650 -9.08 -9.20 36.64
N PRO A 651 -10.10 -9.89 37.18
CA PRO A 651 -10.01 -10.50 38.51
C PRO A 651 -8.67 -11.21 38.64
N GLN A 652 -7.88 -10.84 39.65
CA GLN A 652 -6.63 -11.51 40.00
C GLN A 652 -6.78 -13.02 39.79
N PRO A 653 -5.83 -13.71 39.13
CA PRO A 653 -5.97 -15.14 38.91
C PRO A 653 -6.28 -15.80 40.25
N SER A 654 -7.32 -16.63 40.28
CA SER A 654 -7.69 -17.41 41.46
C SER A 654 -6.55 -18.34 41.90
N VAL A 655 -5.43 -18.42 41.17
CA VAL A 655 -4.35 -19.39 41.36
C VAL A 655 -2.97 -18.73 41.26
N GLU A 656 -2.10 -18.98 42.23
CA GLU A 656 -0.69 -18.58 42.24
C GLU A 656 0.22 -19.81 42.41
N PHE A 657 1.41 -19.78 41.80
CA PHE A 657 2.47 -20.77 42.01
C PHE A 657 3.65 -20.14 42.75
N ASP A 658 4.25 -20.88 43.68
CA ASP A 658 5.37 -20.41 44.49
C ASP A 658 6.46 -21.50 44.57
N PRO A 659 7.60 -21.33 43.89
CA PRO A 659 7.98 -20.15 43.10
C PRO A 659 7.12 -19.97 41.83
N ALA A 660 6.93 -18.71 41.39
CA ALA A 660 6.14 -18.38 40.20
C ALA A 660 6.79 -18.84 38.88
N ALA A 661 8.11 -19.04 38.89
CA ALA A 661 8.88 -19.65 37.80
C ALA A 661 9.74 -20.78 38.39
N PRO A 662 9.18 -21.99 38.57
CA PRO A 662 9.90 -23.14 39.09
C PRO A 662 11.16 -23.46 38.28
N ASN A 663 12.27 -23.61 38.99
CA ASN A 663 13.57 -23.92 38.41
C ASN A 663 14.25 -25.04 39.23
N GLY A 664 14.60 -26.12 38.57
CA GLY A 664 14.94 -27.41 39.17
C GLY A 664 13.71 -28.17 39.68
N CYS A 665 13.94 -29.36 40.23
CA CYS A 665 12.89 -30.21 40.79
C CYS A 665 12.52 -29.83 42.23
N THR A 666 12.46 -28.54 42.49
CA THR A 666 12.05 -28.03 43.80
C THR A 666 10.51 -28.10 43.92
N PRO A 667 9.96 -28.42 45.10
CA PRO A 667 8.52 -28.44 45.29
C PRO A 667 7.88 -27.07 44.99
N VAL A 668 6.73 -27.08 44.32
CA VAL A 668 5.96 -25.89 43.95
C VAL A 668 4.70 -25.83 44.80
N THR A 669 4.48 -24.71 45.48
CA THR A 669 3.25 -24.47 46.22
C THR A 669 2.22 -23.83 45.29
N VAL A 670 1.12 -24.54 45.05
CA VAL A 670 -0.06 -24.02 44.34
C VAL A 670 -0.99 -23.38 45.37
N LYS A 671 -1.43 -22.15 45.14
CA LYS A 671 -2.32 -21.39 46.02
C LYS A 671 -3.58 -21.01 45.27
N TYR A 672 -4.76 -21.42 45.76
CA TYR A 672 -6.07 -21.07 45.20
C TYR A 672 -6.80 -20.07 46.11
N LYS A 673 -7.14 -18.88 45.62
CA LYS A 673 -7.72 -17.78 46.42
C LYS A 673 -9.18 -18.07 46.78
N LYS A 674 -9.55 -17.86 48.05
CA LYS A 674 -10.92 -18.15 48.56
C LYS A 674 -12.02 -17.24 48.01
N THR A 675 -11.65 -16.20 47.26
CA THR A 675 -12.57 -15.35 46.50
C THR A 675 -12.84 -15.88 45.08
N GLY A 676 -12.21 -16.99 44.68
CA GLY A 676 -12.44 -17.67 43.40
C GLY A 676 -13.79 -18.39 43.31
N LEU A 677 -14.05 -19.05 42.17
CA LEU A 677 -15.34 -19.70 41.84
C LEU A 677 -15.83 -20.68 42.91
N LEU A 678 -14.92 -21.44 43.53
CA LEU A 678 -15.25 -22.45 44.55
C LEU A 678 -15.40 -21.86 45.97
N GLY A 679 -15.10 -20.57 46.15
CA GLY A 679 -15.31 -19.83 47.39
C GLY A 679 -14.49 -20.33 48.60
N SER A 680 -15.09 -20.23 49.79
CA SER A 680 -14.49 -20.66 51.07
C SER A 680 -14.83 -22.09 51.49
N SER A 681 -15.48 -22.88 50.63
CA SER A 681 -15.68 -24.32 50.80
C SER A 681 -14.36 -25.08 50.67
N GLN A 682 -14.28 -26.31 51.19
CA GLN A 682 -13.10 -27.17 51.01
C GLN A 682 -12.82 -27.37 49.52
N VAL A 683 -11.60 -27.05 49.07
CA VAL A 683 -11.14 -27.22 47.69
C VAL A 683 -10.24 -28.45 47.57
N TYR A 684 -10.40 -29.18 46.46
CA TYR A 684 -9.54 -30.26 46.00
C TYR A 684 -8.81 -29.82 44.74
N ILE A 685 -7.54 -30.19 44.62
CA ILE A 685 -6.71 -29.89 43.45
C ILE A 685 -6.61 -31.14 42.56
N HIS A 686 -6.85 -30.98 41.28
CA HIS A 686 -6.51 -31.95 40.24
C HIS A 686 -5.20 -31.48 39.61
N ILE A 687 -4.14 -32.30 39.70
CA ILE A 687 -2.77 -31.87 39.36
C ILE A 687 -2.00 -32.97 38.65
N GLY A 688 -1.33 -32.61 37.55
CA GLY A 688 -0.43 -33.46 36.77
C GLY A 688 0.75 -32.66 36.20
N ARG A 689 1.52 -33.26 35.31
CA ARG A 689 2.68 -32.64 34.64
C ARG A 689 2.71 -32.89 33.14
N ASN A 690 3.43 -32.05 32.38
CA ASN A 690 3.75 -32.27 30.96
C ASN A 690 2.53 -32.70 30.10
N GLY A 691 1.41 -31.97 30.22
CA GLY A 691 0.15 -32.32 29.55
C GLY A 691 -0.66 -33.40 30.27
N TRP A 692 -0.86 -33.22 31.59
CA TRP A 692 -1.64 -34.14 32.45
C TRP A 692 -1.09 -35.57 32.57
N GLN A 693 0.22 -35.77 32.41
CA GLN A 693 0.90 -36.97 32.86
C GLN A 693 0.93 -37.05 34.39
N ASP A 694 1.03 -38.27 34.91
CA ASP A 694 1.17 -38.55 36.35
C ASP A 694 0.18 -37.79 37.25
N VAL A 695 -1.08 -37.72 36.82
CA VAL A 695 -2.14 -37.08 37.61
C VAL A 695 -2.21 -37.71 39.00
N VAL A 696 -2.22 -36.86 40.03
CA VAL A 696 -2.34 -37.31 41.41
C VAL A 696 -3.78 -37.70 41.69
N THR A 697 -4.04 -39.01 41.79
CA THR A 697 -5.38 -39.55 42.08
C THR A 697 -5.43 -40.33 43.40
N PRO A 698 -6.46 -40.15 44.25
CA PRO A 698 -7.56 -39.20 44.11
C PRO A 698 -7.11 -37.75 44.33
N ASP A 699 -7.86 -36.78 43.80
CA ASP A 699 -7.60 -35.35 43.90
C ASP A 699 -7.33 -34.93 45.37
N PRO A 700 -6.13 -34.40 45.69
CA PRO A 700 -5.80 -34.03 47.06
C PRO A 700 -6.66 -32.87 47.58
N ALA A 701 -7.09 -32.96 48.84
CA ALA A 701 -7.67 -31.82 49.55
C ALA A 701 -6.58 -30.76 49.79
N MET A 702 -6.83 -29.51 49.40
CA MET A 702 -5.95 -28.39 49.68
C MET A 702 -6.05 -27.94 51.14
N ILE A 703 -4.99 -27.36 51.67
CA ILE A 703 -4.88 -26.91 53.06
C ILE A 703 -5.33 -25.45 53.18
N ASP A 704 -6.19 -25.14 54.15
CA ASP A 704 -6.56 -23.76 54.45
C ASP A 704 -5.34 -22.96 54.94
N SER A 705 -5.00 -21.87 54.27
CA SER A 705 -3.92 -20.95 54.62
C SER A 705 -4.28 -19.48 54.36
N GLY A 706 -5.06 -18.89 55.28
CA GLY A 706 -5.40 -17.47 55.23
C GLY A 706 -6.41 -17.18 54.12
N ASP A 707 -6.05 -16.30 53.18
CA ASP A 707 -6.88 -15.94 52.02
C ASP A 707 -6.85 -17.00 50.91
N TYR A 708 -6.07 -18.08 51.08
CA TYR A 708 -5.86 -19.13 50.08
C TYR A 708 -6.09 -20.53 50.62
N TRP A 709 -6.38 -21.45 49.71
CA TRP A 709 -6.17 -22.89 49.82
C TRP A 709 -4.83 -23.23 49.20
N THR A 710 -3.99 -24.05 49.84
CA THR A 710 -2.64 -24.34 49.35
C THR A 710 -2.36 -25.82 49.24
N TYR A 711 -1.56 -26.19 48.24
CA TYR A 711 -1.06 -27.55 48.05
C TYR A 711 0.39 -27.50 47.58
N VAL A 712 1.26 -28.28 48.21
CA VAL A 712 2.67 -28.37 47.82
C VAL A 712 2.85 -29.58 46.92
N TYR A 713 3.10 -29.33 45.65
CA TYR A 713 3.42 -30.37 44.68
C TYR A 713 4.93 -30.64 44.68
N VAL A 714 5.31 -31.90 44.91
CA VAL A 714 6.71 -32.32 44.81
C VAL A 714 7.01 -32.61 43.35
N THR A 715 7.69 -31.68 42.70
CA THR A 715 8.00 -31.72 41.26
C THR A 715 8.89 -32.93 40.92
N PRO A 716 8.38 -33.94 40.17
CA PRO A 716 9.19 -35.07 39.73
C PRO A 716 10.28 -34.63 38.75
N THR A 717 11.41 -35.36 38.68
CA THR A 717 12.43 -35.15 37.63
C THR A 717 11.83 -35.28 36.23
N ASN A 718 12.32 -34.48 35.29
CA ASN A 718 11.87 -34.28 33.92
C ASN A 718 10.49 -33.58 33.78
N THR A 719 10.08 -32.83 34.80
CA THR A 719 8.92 -31.93 34.68
C THR A 719 9.31 -30.68 33.89
N THR A 720 8.63 -30.42 32.77
CA THR A 720 8.71 -29.20 31.96
C THR A 720 7.52 -28.28 32.19
N GLU A 721 6.40 -28.82 32.69
CA GLU A 721 5.18 -28.08 32.99
C GLU A 721 4.38 -28.79 34.10
N ILE A 722 3.72 -28.04 34.98
CA ILE A 722 2.72 -28.53 35.95
C ILE A 722 1.34 -28.04 35.49
N ASN A 723 0.36 -28.94 35.37
CA ASN A 723 -1.02 -28.66 34.97
C ASN A 723 -1.96 -28.79 36.19
N VAL A 724 -2.85 -27.82 36.43
CA VAL A 724 -3.77 -27.82 37.58
C VAL A 724 -5.19 -27.34 37.23
N CYS A 725 -6.19 -27.91 37.90
CA CYS A 725 -7.55 -27.39 38.03
C CYS A 725 -8.13 -27.78 39.40
N PHE A 726 -9.33 -27.28 39.76
CA PHE A 726 -9.84 -27.39 41.13
C PHE A 726 -11.30 -27.86 41.14
N ASN A 727 -11.70 -28.53 42.22
CA ASN A 727 -13.10 -28.92 42.46
C ASN A 727 -13.49 -28.85 43.94
N ASP A 728 -14.79 -28.87 44.23
CA ASP A 728 -15.36 -28.85 45.58
C ASP A 728 -15.66 -30.24 46.16
N GLY A 729 -15.32 -31.32 45.44
CA GLY A 729 -15.67 -32.70 45.78
C GLY A 729 -17.16 -33.06 45.59
N ALA A 730 -17.96 -32.16 45.00
CA ALA A 730 -19.39 -32.31 44.72
C ALA A 730 -19.73 -32.01 43.24
N ASP A 731 -18.80 -32.35 42.33
CA ASP A 731 -18.88 -32.15 40.87
C ASP A 731 -18.92 -30.69 40.38
N THR A 732 -18.60 -29.70 41.23
CA THR A 732 -18.33 -28.33 40.76
C THR A 732 -16.85 -28.15 40.46
N TRP A 733 -16.52 -27.74 39.24
CA TRP A 733 -15.15 -27.55 38.77
C TRP A 733 -14.85 -26.08 38.48
N ASP A 734 -13.66 -25.64 38.89
CA ASP A 734 -13.03 -24.44 38.38
C ASP A 734 -11.86 -24.89 37.51
N ASN A 735 -12.06 -24.82 36.20
CA ASN A 735 -11.11 -25.24 35.16
C ASN A 735 -10.69 -24.05 34.28
N ASN A 736 -10.81 -22.82 34.81
CA ASN A 736 -10.46 -21.60 34.09
C ASN A 736 -11.16 -21.47 32.72
N GLY A 737 -12.46 -21.80 32.65
CA GLY A 737 -13.20 -21.77 31.39
C GLY A 737 -12.66 -22.75 30.34
N THR A 738 -12.30 -23.97 30.76
CA THR A 738 -11.65 -25.06 30.00
C THR A 738 -10.14 -24.91 29.72
N ALA A 739 -9.54 -23.74 29.99
CA ALA A 739 -8.12 -23.51 29.75
C ALA A 739 -7.19 -24.18 30.79
N ASN A 740 -7.69 -24.47 31.99
CA ASN A 740 -6.91 -24.87 33.17
C ASN A 740 -5.82 -23.85 33.54
N TRP A 741 -5.01 -24.14 34.57
CA TRP A 741 -3.79 -23.35 34.87
C TRP A 741 -2.56 -24.22 34.69
N ASN A 742 -1.53 -23.64 34.10
CA ASN A 742 -0.27 -24.32 33.84
C ASN A 742 0.91 -23.45 34.33
N VAL A 743 1.99 -24.07 34.77
CA VAL A 743 3.25 -23.37 35.07
C VAL A 743 4.44 -24.14 34.51
N GLY A 744 5.27 -23.46 33.72
CA GLY A 744 6.50 -24.04 33.17
C GLY A 744 7.57 -24.29 34.24
N VAL A 745 8.31 -25.39 34.12
CA VAL A 745 9.39 -25.78 35.02
C VAL A 745 10.69 -25.90 34.24
N ALA A 746 11.69 -25.07 34.57
CA ALA A 746 13.00 -25.10 33.93
C ALA A 746 13.98 -26.03 34.67
N ASN A 747 14.93 -26.65 33.96
CA ASN A 747 16.09 -27.37 34.53
C ASN A 747 15.79 -28.48 35.56
N CYS A 748 14.61 -29.10 35.52
CA CYS A 748 14.29 -30.20 36.43
C CYS A 748 14.81 -31.56 35.89
N GLY A 749 16.14 -31.77 35.93
CA GLY A 749 16.78 -33.07 35.68
C GLY A 749 17.18 -33.40 34.22
N SER A 750 18.15 -34.32 34.08
CA SER A 750 18.68 -34.87 32.80
C SER A 750 19.01 -36.37 32.95
N GLY A 751 18.14 -37.13 33.61
CA GLY A 751 18.20 -38.60 33.55
C GLY A 751 17.52 -39.08 32.28
N GLU A 752 18.06 -40.10 31.62
CA GLU A 752 17.35 -40.81 30.54
C GLU A 752 15.95 -41.16 31.05
N GLU A 753 14.96 -40.50 30.48
CA GLU A 753 13.57 -40.84 30.71
C GLU A 753 13.38 -42.27 30.18
N PRO A 754 12.67 -43.18 30.89
CA PRO A 754 12.12 -44.33 30.19
C PRO A 754 11.29 -43.76 29.04
N ASP A 755 11.61 -44.14 27.79
CA ASP A 755 10.90 -43.62 26.62
C ASP A 755 9.40 -43.65 26.90
N PRO A 756 8.68 -42.54 26.73
CA PRO A 756 7.25 -42.51 26.96
C PRO A 756 6.59 -43.63 26.17
N ALA A 757 5.45 -44.14 26.66
CA ALA A 757 4.75 -45.23 25.99
C ALA A 757 4.53 -44.96 24.50
N VAL A 758 4.32 -43.69 24.16
CA VAL A 758 4.22 -43.16 22.80
C VAL A 758 4.83 -41.76 22.76
N TRP A 759 5.50 -41.41 21.66
CA TRP A 759 5.79 -40.01 21.31
C TRP A 759 5.79 -39.81 19.78
N THR A 760 5.79 -38.55 19.35
CA THR A 760 5.87 -38.16 17.94
C THR A 760 7.04 -37.24 17.64
N GLU A 761 7.53 -37.28 16.40
CA GLU A 761 8.52 -36.34 15.88
C GLU A 761 8.03 -35.75 14.54
N PRO A 762 7.79 -34.42 14.45
CA PRO A 762 7.88 -33.44 15.55
C PRO A 762 6.81 -33.67 16.65
N ALA A 763 7.12 -33.26 17.89
CA ALA A 763 6.22 -33.43 19.05
C ALA A 763 4.96 -32.54 18.98
N SER A 764 5.00 -31.46 18.20
CA SER A 764 3.86 -30.60 17.87
C SER A 764 3.79 -30.46 16.36
N PRO A 765 3.08 -31.36 15.66
CA PRO A 765 2.99 -31.30 14.21
C PRO A 765 2.31 -30.03 13.71
N VAL A 766 2.97 -29.37 12.75
CA VAL A 766 2.48 -28.18 12.05
C VAL A 766 2.44 -28.49 10.56
N GLY A 767 1.34 -28.15 9.88
CA GLY A 767 1.13 -28.49 8.49
C GLY A 767 0.84 -29.98 8.27
N CYS A 768 0.84 -30.42 7.02
CA CYS A 768 0.54 -31.81 6.64
C CYS A 768 1.81 -32.63 6.36
N ASP A 769 2.94 -32.26 6.97
CA ASP A 769 4.22 -32.95 6.82
C ASP A 769 4.21 -34.34 7.49
N PRO A 770 5.02 -35.31 7.02
CA PRO A 770 5.13 -36.63 7.64
C PRO A 770 5.57 -36.57 9.12
N ILE A 771 4.88 -37.33 9.96
CA ILE A 771 5.13 -37.42 11.40
C ILE A 771 5.59 -38.83 11.74
N SER A 772 6.68 -38.96 12.48
CA SER A 772 7.12 -40.25 13.03
C SER A 772 6.42 -40.51 14.36
N ILE A 773 5.69 -41.62 14.47
CA ILE A 773 5.06 -42.11 15.69
C ILE A 773 5.93 -43.23 16.25
N PHE A 774 6.25 -43.15 17.53
CA PHE A 774 7.05 -44.14 18.24
C PHE A 774 6.23 -44.80 19.35
N TYR A 775 6.47 -46.08 19.60
CA TYR A 775 5.81 -46.88 20.62
C TYR A 775 6.82 -47.70 21.43
N ASN A 776 6.79 -47.56 22.75
CA ASN A 776 7.58 -48.34 23.69
C ASN A 776 6.72 -49.44 24.34
N PRO A 777 6.93 -50.74 24.00
CA PRO A 777 6.14 -51.84 24.53
C PRO A 777 6.55 -52.26 25.96
N ALA A 778 7.62 -51.71 26.54
CA ALA A 778 8.14 -52.14 27.83
C ALA A 778 7.10 -51.94 28.97
N GLY A 779 6.76 -53.03 29.66
CA GLY A 779 5.76 -53.00 30.74
C GLY A 779 4.31 -52.88 30.29
N ARG A 780 4.02 -52.96 28.98
CA ARG A 780 2.69 -52.80 28.37
C ARG A 780 2.14 -54.13 27.81
N PRO A 781 0.85 -54.21 27.41
CA PRO A 781 0.22 -55.44 26.92
C PRO A 781 0.92 -56.12 25.74
N LEU A 782 1.70 -55.37 24.94
CA LEU A 782 2.42 -55.87 23.77
C LEU A 782 3.90 -56.17 24.06
N ALA A 783 4.33 -56.17 25.33
CA ALA A 783 5.69 -56.53 25.73
C ALA A 783 6.06 -57.94 25.23
N GLY A 784 7.11 -58.03 24.40
CA GLY A 784 7.60 -59.29 23.85
C GLY A 784 6.93 -59.77 22.55
N ALA A 785 6.05 -58.97 21.95
CA ALA A 785 5.53 -59.23 20.60
C ALA A 785 6.67 -59.22 19.56
N SER A 786 6.67 -60.18 18.62
CA SER A 786 7.67 -60.25 17.55
C SER A 786 7.40 -59.28 16.39
N GLN A 787 6.17 -58.76 16.30
CA GLN A 787 5.73 -57.75 15.34
C GLN A 787 4.62 -56.92 15.99
N ILE A 788 4.72 -55.60 15.89
CA ILE A 788 3.68 -54.67 16.33
C ILE A 788 3.12 -53.97 15.10
N ASN A 789 1.80 -53.83 15.06
CA ASN A 789 1.08 -53.05 14.07
C ASN A 789 0.47 -51.83 14.75
N ILE A 790 0.30 -50.75 14.00
CA ILE A 790 -0.42 -49.55 14.43
C ILE A 790 -1.78 -49.52 13.74
N HIS A 791 -2.82 -49.19 14.48
CA HIS A 791 -4.13 -48.82 13.95
C HIS A 791 -4.19 -47.30 14.03
N VAL A 792 -4.24 -46.60 12.90
CA VAL A 792 -4.11 -45.14 12.83
C VAL A 792 -5.16 -44.54 11.89
N GLY A 793 -5.78 -43.45 12.31
CA GLY A 793 -6.73 -42.63 11.56
C GLY A 793 -6.64 -41.16 11.95
N ARG A 794 -7.60 -40.33 11.50
CA ARG A 794 -7.65 -38.89 11.79
C ARG A 794 -9.02 -38.42 12.26
N ASN A 795 -9.08 -37.28 12.94
CA ASN A 795 -10.31 -36.54 13.28
C ASN A 795 -11.45 -37.41 13.86
N GLY A 796 -11.12 -38.28 14.81
CA GLY A 796 -12.05 -39.25 15.41
C GLY A 796 -12.17 -40.53 14.60
N TRP A 797 -11.05 -41.18 14.28
CA TRP A 797 -10.99 -42.46 13.55
C TRP A 797 -11.56 -42.43 12.12
N GLN A 798 -11.46 -41.30 11.42
CA GLN A 798 -11.68 -41.22 9.97
C GLN A 798 -10.46 -41.77 9.24
N ASP A 799 -10.66 -42.25 8.01
CA ASP A 799 -9.61 -42.73 7.09
C ASP A 799 -8.60 -43.69 7.72
N VAL A 800 -9.11 -44.59 8.57
CA VAL A 800 -8.29 -45.61 9.22
C VAL A 800 -7.53 -46.41 8.17
N VAL A 801 -6.22 -46.55 8.37
CA VAL A 801 -5.37 -47.33 7.47
C VAL A 801 -5.60 -48.83 7.71
N ASP A 802 -6.23 -49.50 6.74
CA ASP A 802 -6.59 -50.93 6.79
C ASP A 802 -5.96 -51.69 5.60
N PRO A 803 -5.24 -52.82 5.81
CA PRO A 803 -4.89 -53.45 7.09
C PRO A 803 -3.91 -52.62 7.93
N ASP A 804 -4.04 -52.75 9.26
CA ASP A 804 -3.18 -52.11 10.26
C ASP A 804 -1.69 -52.23 9.88
N PRO A 805 -1.00 -51.10 9.62
CA PRO A 805 0.38 -51.13 9.17
C PRO A 805 1.33 -51.77 10.17
N ALA A 806 2.23 -52.61 9.67
CA ALA A 806 3.35 -53.14 10.44
C ALA A 806 4.33 -52.00 10.79
N MET A 807 4.62 -51.82 12.07
CA MET A 807 5.64 -50.88 12.52
C MET A 807 7.05 -51.43 12.30
N THR A 808 8.03 -50.55 12.20
CA THR A 808 9.46 -50.90 12.08
C THR A 808 10.11 -50.90 13.46
N ALA A 809 10.85 -51.95 13.82
CA ALA A 809 11.61 -51.98 15.07
C ALA A 809 12.81 -51.01 15.01
N SER A 810 12.94 -50.15 16.03
CA SER A 810 14.05 -49.20 16.22
C SER A 810 14.55 -49.32 17.66
N GLY A 811 15.63 -50.08 17.86
CA GLY A 811 16.14 -50.39 19.21
C GLY A 811 15.12 -51.22 20.02
N THR A 812 14.73 -50.72 21.19
CA THR A 812 13.68 -51.31 22.05
C THR A 812 12.27 -50.84 21.70
N ASN A 813 12.12 -49.90 20.75
CA ASN A 813 10.87 -49.24 20.40
C ASN A 813 10.43 -49.61 18.97
N TRP A 814 9.20 -49.23 18.62
CA TRP A 814 8.63 -49.41 17.29
C TRP A 814 8.28 -48.05 16.69
N THR A 815 8.56 -47.85 15.41
CA THR A 815 8.31 -46.58 14.71
C THR A 815 7.45 -46.77 13.47
N TYR A 816 6.58 -45.80 13.18
CA TYR A 816 5.79 -45.71 11.97
C TYR A 816 5.67 -44.24 11.55
N VAL A 817 5.86 -43.97 10.26
CA VAL A 817 5.69 -42.61 9.71
C VAL A 817 4.30 -42.48 9.13
N TYR A 818 3.50 -41.58 9.70
CA TYR A 818 2.16 -41.23 9.22
C TYR A 818 2.21 -39.87 8.55
N THR A 819 1.66 -39.75 7.34
CA THR A 819 1.56 -38.46 6.63
C THR A 819 0.10 -37.96 6.74
N PRO A 820 -0.17 -36.89 7.49
CA PRO A 820 -1.51 -36.33 7.62
C PRO A 820 -2.08 -35.88 6.28
N ALA A 821 -3.38 -36.09 6.06
CA ALA A 821 -4.08 -35.50 4.92
C ALA A 821 -4.54 -34.06 5.24
N PRO A 822 -4.62 -33.14 4.26
CA PRO A 822 -5.19 -31.80 4.47
C PRO A 822 -6.55 -31.83 5.17
N GLY A 823 -6.75 -30.93 6.13
CA GLY A 823 -7.91 -30.93 7.03
C GLY A 823 -7.76 -31.87 8.24
N THR A 824 -6.58 -32.44 8.49
CA THR A 824 -6.30 -33.18 9.72
C THR A 824 -6.11 -32.20 10.88
N THR A 825 -7.00 -32.27 11.86
CA THR A 825 -6.90 -31.53 13.12
C THR A 825 -6.38 -32.42 14.26
N ASN A 826 -6.55 -33.75 14.13
CA ASN A 826 -6.10 -34.72 15.12
C ASN A 826 -5.74 -36.06 14.44
N ILE A 827 -4.70 -36.73 14.91
CA ILE A 827 -4.34 -38.10 14.52
C ILE A 827 -4.66 -39.03 15.69
N ASP A 828 -5.44 -40.08 15.44
CA ASP A 828 -5.86 -41.05 16.44
C ASP A 828 -5.15 -42.38 16.17
N PHE A 829 -4.55 -43.00 17.17
CA PHE A 829 -3.89 -44.30 16.98
C PHE A 829 -3.82 -45.18 18.23
N VAL A 830 -3.75 -46.49 18.00
CA VAL A 830 -3.54 -47.55 19.00
C VAL A 830 -2.66 -48.66 18.40
N PHE A 831 -2.20 -49.61 19.20
CA PHE A 831 -1.27 -50.65 18.74
C PHE A 831 -1.85 -52.04 18.94
N ASN A 832 -1.45 -52.98 18.08
CA ASN A 832 -1.81 -54.38 18.23
C ASN A 832 -0.70 -55.34 17.82
N ALA A 833 -0.82 -56.58 18.27
CA ALA A 833 0.00 -57.69 17.82
C ALA A 833 -0.85 -58.95 17.67
N VAL A 834 -0.64 -59.69 16.59
CA VAL A 834 -1.33 -60.96 16.33
C VAL A 834 -0.52 -62.11 16.91
N SER A 835 -1.14 -62.91 17.77
CA SER A 835 -0.57 -64.17 18.29
C SER A 835 -1.55 -65.30 18.00
N GLY A 836 -1.20 -66.19 17.06
CA GLY A 836 -2.11 -67.24 16.60
C GLY A 836 -3.33 -66.67 15.87
N SER A 837 -4.54 -66.92 16.40
CA SER A 837 -5.82 -66.39 15.88
C SER A 837 -6.39 -65.23 16.71
N THR A 838 -5.61 -64.68 17.63
CA THR A 838 -6.04 -63.61 18.56
C THR A 838 -5.19 -62.36 18.36
N THR A 839 -5.86 -61.21 18.24
CA THR A 839 -5.23 -59.88 18.18
C THR A 839 -5.25 -59.27 19.58
N ASN A 840 -4.08 -59.04 20.15
CA ASN A 840 -3.93 -58.34 21.42
C ASN A 840 -3.79 -56.84 21.13
N TRP A 841 -4.48 -56.01 21.90
CA TRP A 841 -4.50 -54.56 21.73
C TRP A 841 -3.85 -53.88 22.93
N ASP A 842 -3.15 -52.79 22.66
CA ASP A 842 -2.85 -51.74 23.62
C ASP A 842 -3.53 -50.49 23.11
N ASN A 843 -4.66 -50.14 23.74
CA ASN A 843 -5.48 -48.97 23.46
C ASN A 843 -5.45 -47.97 24.62
N ASN A 844 -4.33 -47.96 25.36
CA ASN A 844 -4.13 -47.09 26.51
C ASN A 844 -5.24 -47.17 27.57
N GLY A 845 -5.82 -48.36 27.79
CA GLY A 845 -6.91 -48.53 28.76
C GLY A 845 -8.25 -47.97 28.29
N SER A 846 -8.49 -47.93 26.96
CA SER A 846 -9.65 -47.33 26.29
C SER A 846 -9.63 -45.80 26.17
N ALA A 847 -8.49 -45.17 26.50
CA ALA A 847 -8.29 -43.74 26.29
C ALA A 847 -7.78 -43.40 24.88
N ASP A 848 -7.25 -44.39 24.15
CA ASP A 848 -6.54 -44.24 22.87
C ASP A 848 -5.38 -43.22 22.95
N TRP A 849 -4.61 -43.05 21.87
CA TRP A 849 -3.65 -41.94 21.76
C TRP A 849 -4.07 -41.00 20.65
N HIS A 850 -3.85 -39.71 20.91
CA HIS A 850 -4.24 -38.62 20.04
C HIS A 850 -3.10 -37.60 19.93
N VAL A 851 -2.87 -37.07 18.72
CA VAL A 851 -1.91 -35.99 18.48
C VAL A 851 -2.57 -34.90 17.65
N ALA A 852 -2.68 -33.70 18.22
CA ALA A 852 -3.22 -32.54 17.53
C ALA A 852 -2.27 -32.10 16.41
N VAL A 853 -2.83 -31.71 15.27
CA VAL A 853 -2.11 -31.15 14.13
C VAL A 853 -2.61 -29.73 13.89
N SER A 854 -1.71 -28.76 13.90
CA SER A 854 -2.04 -27.35 13.68
C SER A 854 -1.64 -26.92 12.26
N GLY A 855 -2.39 -26.03 11.62
CA GLY A 855 -2.04 -25.52 10.28
C GLY A 855 -2.06 -26.55 9.14
N CYS A 856 -2.54 -27.78 9.36
CA CYS A 856 -2.93 -28.69 8.27
C CYS A 856 -4.35 -28.34 7.81
N GLU A 857 -4.54 -27.07 7.48
CA GLU A 857 -5.79 -26.54 6.95
C GLU A 857 -6.14 -27.26 5.64
N SER A 858 -7.41 -27.32 5.29
CA SER A 858 -7.75 -27.63 3.90
C SER A 858 -7.10 -26.55 3.04
N GLU A 859 -6.17 -26.95 2.18
CA GLU A 859 -5.60 -26.08 1.14
C GLU A 859 -6.71 -25.19 0.55
N PRO A 860 -6.48 -23.86 0.39
CA PRO A 860 -7.45 -23.01 -0.27
C PRO A 860 -7.81 -23.68 -1.60
N PRO A 861 -9.11 -23.75 -1.95
CA PRO A 861 -9.52 -24.50 -3.12
C PRO A 861 -8.76 -23.95 -4.33
N VAL A 862 -7.89 -24.80 -4.89
CA VAL A 862 -7.13 -24.44 -6.08
C VAL A 862 -8.17 -24.16 -7.17
N PRO A 863 -8.22 -22.94 -7.71
CA PRO A 863 -9.13 -22.63 -8.79
C PRO A 863 -8.95 -23.60 -9.94
N ASN A 864 -10.02 -23.88 -10.68
CA ASN A 864 -9.88 -24.58 -11.94
C ASN A 864 -8.94 -23.78 -12.86
N GLY A 865 -8.08 -24.48 -13.60
CA GLY A 865 -7.11 -23.85 -14.49
C GLY A 865 -5.75 -23.55 -13.86
N VAL A 866 -4.93 -22.79 -14.58
CA VAL A 866 -3.60 -22.36 -14.12
C VAL A 866 -3.68 -20.91 -13.68
N VAL A 867 -3.08 -20.58 -12.55
CA VAL A 867 -3.04 -19.21 -11.99
C VAL A 867 -1.62 -18.88 -11.57
N ILE A 868 -1.06 -17.75 -12.00
CA ILE A 868 0.22 -17.21 -11.57
C ILE A 868 -0.01 -16.48 -10.24
N THR A 869 0.74 -16.84 -9.21
CA THR A 869 0.66 -16.24 -7.87
C THR A 869 1.90 -15.44 -7.50
N ASN A 870 3.01 -15.61 -8.24
CA ASN A 870 4.21 -14.79 -8.10
C ASN A 870 4.78 -14.42 -9.49
N PRO A 871 4.82 -13.13 -9.85
CA PRO A 871 4.40 -11.99 -9.03
C PRO A 871 2.87 -11.98 -8.84
N ALA A 872 2.39 -11.43 -7.73
CA ALA A 872 0.96 -11.36 -7.42
C ALA A 872 0.21 -10.25 -8.20
N THR A 873 0.93 -9.48 -9.01
CA THR A 873 0.41 -8.38 -9.85
C THR A 873 0.49 -8.77 -11.33
N GLU A 874 -0.43 -8.25 -12.15
CA GLU A 874 -0.44 -8.50 -13.61
C GLU A 874 0.81 -7.95 -14.32
N SER A 875 1.53 -7.00 -13.70
CA SER A 875 2.81 -6.46 -14.18
C SER A 875 3.78 -6.16 -13.05
N VAL A 876 5.08 -6.42 -13.26
CA VAL A 876 6.19 -6.09 -12.34
C VAL A 876 7.42 -5.63 -13.11
N THR A 877 8.21 -4.70 -12.55
CA THR A 877 9.48 -4.24 -13.14
C THR A 877 10.67 -4.80 -12.37
N VAL A 878 11.66 -5.38 -13.06
CA VAL A 878 12.90 -5.90 -12.48
C VAL A 878 14.13 -5.20 -13.06
N ASN A 879 15.19 -5.12 -12.26
CA ASN A 879 16.44 -4.46 -12.68
C ASN A 879 17.13 -5.21 -13.84
N HIS A 880 18.05 -4.54 -14.54
CA HIS A 880 18.78 -5.14 -15.66
C HIS A 880 19.55 -6.42 -15.28
N ALA A 881 20.05 -6.55 -14.05
CA ALA A 881 20.82 -7.72 -13.61
C ALA A 881 19.96 -9.00 -13.45
N THR A 882 18.66 -8.85 -13.21
CA THR A 882 17.71 -9.96 -13.13
C THR A 882 17.46 -10.53 -14.52
N SER A 883 18.31 -11.48 -14.91
CA SER A 883 18.22 -12.20 -16.20
C SER A 883 17.32 -13.44 -16.14
N THR A 884 16.94 -13.88 -14.94
CA THR A 884 16.02 -15.01 -14.70
C THR A 884 15.09 -14.66 -13.53
N TYR A 885 13.82 -15.06 -13.60
CA TYR A 885 12.80 -14.80 -12.58
C TYR A 885 12.11 -16.10 -12.15
N ALA A 886 11.93 -16.32 -10.84
CA ALA A 886 11.28 -17.53 -10.31
C ALA A 886 9.75 -17.33 -10.27
N LEU A 887 9.08 -17.70 -11.37
CA LEU A 887 7.63 -17.63 -11.51
C LEU A 887 6.96 -18.73 -10.69
N GLN A 888 5.89 -18.40 -9.96
CA GLN A 888 5.13 -19.38 -9.17
C GLN A 888 3.63 -19.27 -9.44
N GLY A 889 2.90 -20.35 -9.17
CA GLY A 889 1.44 -20.38 -9.34
C GLY A 889 0.78 -21.65 -8.85
N THR A 890 -0.53 -21.77 -9.09
CA THR A 890 -1.35 -22.94 -8.80
C THR A 890 -1.87 -23.60 -10.09
N ALA A 891 -2.21 -24.88 -10.02
CA ALA A 891 -2.79 -25.63 -11.14
C ALA A 891 -3.91 -26.54 -10.64
N GLY A 892 -5.13 -26.27 -11.12
CA GLY A 892 -6.35 -26.99 -10.77
C GLY A 892 -6.32 -28.47 -11.13
N ALA A 893 -7.13 -29.25 -10.41
CA ALA A 893 -7.30 -30.69 -10.65
C ALA A 893 -7.92 -30.98 -12.02
N ASP A 894 -8.59 -29.98 -12.61
CA ASP A 894 -9.16 -29.97 -13.94
C ASP A 894 -8.11 -29.87 -15.05
N LEU A 895 -6.80 -29.76 -14.78
CA LEU A 895 -5.73 -29.80 -15.79
C LEU A 895 -5.14 -31.22 -15.93
N SER A 896 -4.42 -31.55 -17.00
CA SER A 896 -3.74 -32.82 -17.26
C SER A 896 -2.41 -32.57 -17.97
N GLY A 897 -1.46 -33.50 -17.86
CA GLY A 897 -0.13 -33.34 -18.45
C GLY A 897 0.74 -32.30 -17.71
N ASN A 898 1.84 -31.89 -18.35
CA ASN A 898 2.73 -30.84 -17.86
C ASN A 898 2.16 -29.46 -18.20
N LEU A 899 2.53 -28.44 -17.43
CA LEU A 899 2.29 -27.05 -17.79
C LEU A 899 3.36 -26.59 -18.78
N ALA A 900 3.02 -25.64 -19.65
CA ALA A 900 3.95 -25.00 -20.57
C ALA A 900 3.94 -23.48 -20.36
N TRP A 901 5.09 -22.82 -20.49
CA TRP A 901 5.19 -21.37 -20.42
C TRP A 901 5.92 -20.80 -21.64
N THR A 902 5.58 -19.57 -22.02
CA THR A 902 6.19 -18.83 -23.13
C THR A 902 6.51 -17.40 -22.73
N ASN A 903 7.60 -16.84 -23.23
CA ASN A 903 7.96 -15.43 -23.13
C ASN A 903 7.91 -14.79 -24.53
N THR A 904 6.98 -13.86 -24.74
CA THR A 904 6.76 -13.24 -26.05
C THR A 904 7.91 -12.35 -26.52
N LEU A 905 8.68 -11.76 -25.59
CA LEU A 905 9.73 -10.80 -25.93
C LEU A 905 10.98 -11.48 -26.50
N ASN A 906 11.42 -12.58 -25.89
CA ASN A 906 12.62 -13.31 -26.31
C ASN A 906 12.31 -14.63 -27.03
N GLY A 907 11.04 -15.01 -27.12
CA GLY A 907 10.59 -16.25 -27.76
C GLY A 907 10.96 -17.52 -27.00
N LEU A 908 11.47 -17.41 -25.76
CA LEU A 908 11.78 -18.59 -24.94
C LEU A 908 10.50 -19.26 -24.45
N PHE A 909 10.56 -20.58 -24.28
CA PHE A 909 9.46 -21.39 -23.79
C PHE A 909 10.01 -22.58 -23.00
N GLY A 910 9.18 -23.16 -22.14
CA GLY A 910 9.55 -24.33 -21.36
C GLY A 910 8.33 -25.10 -20.86
N THR A 911 8.60 -26.25 -20.25
CA THR A 911 7.55 -27.08 -19.61
C THR A 911 7.94 -27.39 -18.18
N LEU A 912 6.95 -27.45 -17.29
CA LEU A 912 7.12 -27.87 -15.90
C LEU A 912 6.10 -28.94 -15.54
N THR A 913 6.49 -29.86 -14.66
CA THR A 913 5.57 -30.90 -14.16
C THR A 913 4.42 -30.24 -13.42
N ARG A 914 3.17 -30.61 -13.77
CA ARG A 914 1.98 -30.09 -13.08
C ARG A 914 1.97 -30.56 -11.64
N GLN A 915 2.04 -29.59 -10.73
CA GLN A 915 1.84 -29.74 -9.30
C GLN A 915 0.74 -28.77 -8.88
N THR A 916 -0.02 -29.10 -7.83
CA THR A 916 -1.07 -28.23 -7.28
C THR A 916 -0.57 -26.80 -7.04
N HIS A 917 0.68 -26.69 -6.59
CA HIS A 917 1.48 -25.48 -6.55
C HIS A 917 2.76 -25.72 -7.36
N TRP A 918 3.10 -24.81 -8.25
CA TRP A 918 4.24 -24.98 -9.16
C TRP A 918 5.17 -23.76 -9.11
N SER A 919 6.45 -23.97 -9.43
CA SER A 919 7.48 -22.92 -9.51
C SER A 919 8.45 -23.23 -10.65
N VAL A 920 8.79 -22.21 -11.45
CA VAL A 920 9.69 -22.35 -12.60
C VAL A 920 10.54 -21.09 -12.80
N PRO A 921 11.88 -21.23 -12.96
CA PRO A 921 12.71 -20.12 -13.38
C PRO A 921 12.49 -19.82 -14.88
N VAL A 922 12.21 -18.56 -15.21
CA VAL A 922 12.04 -18.08 -16.59
C VAL A 922 13.08 -17.01 -16.93
N ASP A 923 13.75 -17.14 -18.07
CA ASP A 923 14.76 -16.18 -18.51
C ASP A 923 14.10 -14.94 -19.15
N LEU A 924 14.61 -13.77 -18.82
CA LEU A 924 14.09 -12.46 -19.21
C LEU A 924 15.03 -11.77 -20.21
N ALA A 925 14.48 -11.17 -21.27
CA ALA A 925 15.20 -10.19 -22.10
C ALA A 925 14.94 -8.77 -21.62
N VAL A 926 15.83 -7.86 -21.96
CA VAL A 926 15.63 -6.41 -21.77
C VAL A 926 14.35 -5.96 -22.48
N GLY A 927 13.44 -5.34 -21.73
CA GLY A 927 12.13 -4.86 -22.18
C GLY A 927 10.97 -5.56 -21.47
N GLN A 928 9.78 -5.43 -22.06
CA GLN A 928 8.53 -5.99 -21.53
C GLN A 928 8.39 -7.48 -21.88
N ASN A 929 8.70 -8.37 -20.94
CA ASN A 929 8.53 -9.82 -21.12
C ASN A 929 7.11 -10.20 -20.72
N VAL A 930 6.25 -10.49 -21.69
CA VAL A 930 4.93 -11.07 -21.37
C VAL A 930 5.10 -12.58 -21.28
N ILE A 931 4.98 -13.12 -20.07
CA ILE A 931 5.09 -14.54 -19.76
C ILE A 931 3.68 -15.12 -19.64
N THR A 932 3.35 -16.12 -20.45
CA THR A 932 2.09 -16.85 -20.37
C THR A 932 2.37 -18.28 -19.91
N VAL A 933 1.66 -18.76 -18.89
CA VAL A 933 1.66 -20.17 -18.45
C VAL A 933 0.37 -20.81 -18.91
N SER A 934 0.43 -22.07 -19.34
CA SER A 934 -0.67 -22.82 -19.93
C SER A 934 -0.71 -24.25 -19.37
N GLY A 935 -1.90 -24.78 -19.10
CA GLY A 935 -2.12 -26.17 -18.67
C GLY A 935 -3.28 -26.79 -19.42
N LEU A 936 -3.11 -28.00 -19.93
CA LEU A 936 -4.15 -28.70 -20.71
C LEU A 936 -5.31 -29.10 -19.79
N ILE A 937 -6.55 -28.74 -20.08
CA ILE A 937 -7.71 -29.14 -19.27
C ILE A 937 -7.96 -30.67 -19.40
N SER A 938 -7.95 -31.41 -18.29
CA SER A 938 -8.35 -32.81 -18.13
C SER A 938 -9.70 -33.09 -18.77
N GLY A 939 -9.76 -34.10 -19.63
CA GLY A 939 -10.99 -34.44 -20.35
C GLY A 939 -11.28 -33.52 -21.53
N SER A 940 -10.50 -32.46 -21.75
CA SER A 940 -10.45 -31.79 -23.05
C SER A 940 -9.64 -32.62 -24.06
N ALA A 941 -10.20 -33.76 -24.41
CA ALA A 941 -9.97 -34.28 -25.74
C ALA A 941 -10.66 -33.30 -26.70
N GLY A 942 -9.93 -32.25 -27.12
CA GLY A 942 -10.35 -31.41 -28.23
C GLY A 942 -10.75 -32.33 -29.39
N GLY A 943 -11.91 -32.06 -29.96
CA GLY A 943 -12.44 -32.91 -31.01
C GLY A 943 -11.73 -32.67 -32.34
N THR A 944 -11.44 -33.72 -33.11
CA THR A 944 -10.97 -33.55 -34.49
C THR A 944 -12.04 -32.81 -35.28
N ILE A 945 -11.64 -31.77 -36.02
CA ILE A 945 -12.50 -31.14 -37.02
C ILE A 945 -12.69 -32.14 -38.15
N VAL A 946 -13.90 -32.67 -38.29
CA VAL A 946 -14.24 -33.63 -39.35
C VAL A 946 -15.04 -32.97 -40.47
N ALA A 947 -15.55 -31.77 -40.24
CA ALA A 947 -16.14 -30.91 -41.24
C ALA A 947 -15.89 -29.44 -40.90
N GLU A 948 -15.60 -28.61 -41.90
CA GLU A 948 -15.53 -27.16 -41.75
C GLU A 948 -15.82 -26.47 -43.08
N ASP A 949 -16.46 -25.30 -43.03
CA ASP A 949 -16.66 -24.43 -44.19
C ASP A 949 -16.84 -22.96 -43.77
N THR A 950 -16.41 -22.05 -44.64
CA THR A 950 -16.58 -20.60 -44.48
C THR A 950 -16.88 -19.93 -45.82
N ALA A 951 -17.64 -18.84 -45.78
CA ALA A 951 -17.94 -18.01 -46.94
C ALA A 951 -16.70 -17.40 -47.60
N ALA A 952 -15.59 -17.28 -46.86
CA ALA A 952 -14.31 -16.81 -47.38
C ALA A 952 -13.57 -17.85 -48.26
N ASP A 953 -14.09 -19.08 -48.39
CA ASP A 953 -13.48 -20.08 -49.27
C ASP A 953 -13.50 -19.63 -50.74
N ALA A 954 -12.41 -19.92 -51.47
CA ALA A 954 -12.25 -19.53 -52.86
C ALA A 954 -13.36 -20.09 -53.79
N ALA A 955 -14.04 -21.17 -53.39
CA ALA A 955 -15.20 -21.70 -54.10
C ALA A 955 -16.38 -20.72 -54.16
N TYR A 956 -16.46 -19.76 -53.22
CA TYR A 956 -17.55 -18.78 -53.11
C TYR A 956 -17.15 -17.37 -53.56
N ALA A 957 -15.88 -17.15 -53.91
CA ALA A 957 -15.33 -15.84 -54.28
C ALA A 957 -16.03 -15.14 -55.46
N THR A 958 -16.90 -15.83 -56.21
CA THR A 958 -17.65 -15.26 -57.33
C THR A 958 -19.17 -15.34 -57.15
N SER A 959 -19.70 -16.43 -56.60
CA SER A 959 -21.12 -16.62 -56.29
C SER A 959 -21.32 -17.80 -55.32
N TRP A 960 -22.46 -17.83 -54.65
CA TRP A 960 -22.94 -18.96 -53.86
C TRP A 960 -24.21 -19.53 -54.50
N ASP A 961 -24.05 -20.64 -55.23
CA ASP A 961 -25.09 -21.22 -56.09
C ASP A 961 -25.41 -22.68 -55.70
N GLU A 962 -26.49 -23.21 -56.28
CA GLU A 962 -26.86 -24.62 -56.22
C GLU A 962 -25.68 -25.54 -56.55
N GLY A 963 -25.37 -26.47 -55.65
CA GLY A 963 -24.28 -27.43 -55.82
C GLY A 963 -22.89 -26.93 -55.40
N SER A 964 -22.72 -25.66 -54.99
CA SER A 964 -21.43 -25.16 -54.49
C SER A 964 -20.97 -25.91 -53.23
N ASN A 965 -19.65 -26.09 -53.07
CA ASN A 965 -19.04 -26.76 -51.91
C ASN A 965 -17.55 -26.38 -51.76
N GLY A 966 -17.24 -25.42 -50.88
CA GLY A 966 -15.86 -25.01 -50.55
C GLY A 966 -15.24 -25.83 -49.41
N GLY A 967 -16.05 -26.17 -48.41
CA GLY A 967 -15.60 -26.84 -47.19
C GLY A 967 -15.34 -28.34 -47.28
N THR A 968 -14.85 -28.89 -46.17
CA THR A 968 -14.63 -30.33 -45.99
C THR A 968 -15.71 -30.95 -45.09
N GLY A 969 -15.97 -32.24 -45.23
CA GLY A 969 -16.91 -32.98 -44.36
C GLY A 969 -18.40 -32.67 -44.56
N PHE A 970 -18.74 -31.67 -45.37
CA PHE A 970 -20.11 -31.36 -45.81
C PHE A 970 -20.35 -31.77 -47.28
N GLY A 971 -21.58 -32.16 -47.58
CA GLY A 971 -22.06 -32.33 -48.96
C GLY A 971 -22.23 -30.99 -49.69
N PRO A 972 -22.55 -31.01 -50.98
CA PRO A 972 -22.88 -29.78 -51.71
C PRO A 972 -24.13 -29.11 -51.12
N TRP A 973 -24.21 -27.78 -51.23
CA TRP A 973 -25.42 -27.04 -50.88
C TRP A 973 -26.57 -27.38 -51.84
N ASP A 974 -27.78 -27.57 -51.29
CA ASP A 974 -29.03 -27.83 -51.99
C ASP A 974 -30.02 -26.70 -51.69
N PHE A 975 -30.46 -25.97 -52.69
CA PHE A 975 -31.23 -24.74 -52.59
C PHE A 975 -32.70 -25.04 -52.85
N ASN A 976 -33.53 -24.76 -51.85
CA ASN A 976 -34.98 -24.96 -51.93
C ASN A 976 -35.72 -23.62 -51.86
N HIS A 977 -35.41 -22.74 -52.83
CA HIS A 977 -36.03 -21.42 -52.95
C HIS A 977 -37.27 -21.47 -53.84
N ASN A 978 -38.43 -21.02 -53.35
CA ASN A 978 -39.53 -20.66 -54.25
C ASN A 978 -39.29 -19.25 -54.78
N GLN A 979 -38.89 -19.18 -56.04
CA GLN A 979 -38.90 -17.97 -56.85
C GLN A 979 -40.05 -18.09 -57.83
N ASP A 980 -41.03 -17.18 -57.82
CA ASP A 980 -41.93 -17.06 -58.99
C ASP A 980 -41.01 -16.69 -60.15
N GLY A 981 -40.81 -17.63 -61.10
CA GLY A 981 -39.79 -17.60 -62.17
C GLY A 981 -39.86 -16.43 -63.16
N THR A 982 -40.50 -15.33 -62.76
CA THR A 982 -40.60 -14.06 -63.45
C THR A 982 -40.08 -12.86 -62.61
N THR A 983 -39.88 -13.00 -61.29
CA THR A 983 -39.33 -11.95 -60.41
C THR A 983 -38.53 -12.53 -59.23
N PHE A 984 -37.30 -12.06 -59.01
CA PHE A 984 -36.41 -12.49 -57.92
C PHE A 984 -36.79 -11.83 -56.59
N TRP A 985 -37.66 -12.48 -55.82
CA TRP A 985 -38.10 -12.01 -54.50
C TRP A 985 -37.35 -12.67 -53.33
N ALA A 986 -36.51 -13.67 -53.59
CA ALA A 986 -35.71 -14.33 -52.56
C ALA A 986 -34.44 -14.95 -53.16
N GLY A 987 -33.39 -15.03 -52.36
CA GLY A 987 -32.13 -15.64 -52.74
C GLY A 987 -31.07 -15.53 -51.64
N VAL A 988 -29.85 -15.81 -52.04
CA VAL A 988 -28.67 -15.78 -51.17
C VAL A 988 -27.52 -15.05 -51.85
N PHE A 989 -26.51 -14.66 -51.08
CA PHE A 989 -25.32 -13.96 -51.56
C PHE A 989 -24.13 -14.18 -50.62
N ILE A 990 -22.94 -13.77 -51.05
CA ILE A 990 -21.77 -13.61 -50.18
C ILE A 990 -21.53 -12.12 -49.98
N GLY A 991 -21.40 -11.68 -48.73
CA GLY A 991 -21.07 -10.29 -48.44
C GLY A 991 -20.94 -9.99 -46.95
N PRO A 992 -20.51 -8.76 -46.61
CA PRO A 992 -20.15 -8.42 -45.25
C PRO A 992 -21.41 -8.21 -44.38
N ALA A 993 -21.47 -8.91 -43.25
CA ALA A 993 -22.56 -8.73 -42.28
C ALA A 993 -22.55 -7.32 -41.65
N SER A 994 -21.44 -6.59 -41.76
CA SER A 994 -21.33 -5.19 -41.31
C SER A 994 -22.27 -4.25 -42.06
N ALA A 995 -22.70 -4.60 -43.28
CA ALA A 995 -23.73 -3.86 -44.02
C ALA A 995 -25.08 -3.83 -43.27
N ALA A 996 -25.39 -4.91 -42.54
CA ALA A 996 -26.54 -5.01 -41.65
C ALA A 996 -26.29 -4.48 -40.23
N GLY A 997 -25.10 -3.90 -39.97
CA GLY A 997 -24.65 -3.45 -38.66
C GLY A 997 -24.21 -4.56 -37.70
N ILE A 998 -24.06 -5.79 -38.18
CA ILE A 998 -23.68 -6.96 -37.37
C ILE A 998 -22.16 -7.01 -37.20
N THR A 999 -21.70 -7.23 -35.96
CA THR A 999 -20.29 -7.35 -35.58
C THR A 999 -19.93 -8.82 -35.33
N GLY A 1000 -18.66 -9.19 -35.54
CA GLY A 1000 -18.16 -10.56 -35.27
C GLY A 1000 -18.04 -11.48 -36.49
N PHE A 1001 -18.45 -11.04 -37.68
CA PHE A 1001 -18.16 -11.72 -38.95
C PHE A 1001 -16.95 -11.10 -39.67
N GLY A 1002 -16.37 -11.86 -40.60
CA GLY A 1002 -15.40 -11.33 -41.58
C GLY A 1002 -16.07 -10.55 -42.72
N GLU A 1003 -15.29 -10.23 -43.76
CA GLU A 1003 -15.77 -9.50 -44.95
C GLU A 1003 -16.70 -10.34 -45.84
N ASP A 1004 -16.59 -11.67 -45.78
CA ASP A 1004 -17.40 -12.61 -46.55
C ASP A 1004 -18.22 -13.48 -45.59
N ALA A 1005 -19.56 -13.43 -45.67
CA ALA A 1005 -20.49 -14.28 -44.93
C ALA A 1005 -21.63 -14.77 -45.85
N PHE A 1006 -22.23 -15.92 -45.55
CA PHE A 1006 -23.37 -16.46 -46.30
C PHE A 1006 -24.64 -15.68 -45.92
N GLY A 1007 -25.07 -14.77 -46.80
CA GLY A 1007 -26.21 -13.88 -46.60
C GLY A 1007 -27.50 -14.37 -47.25
N PHE A 1008 -28.64 -14.03 -46.64
CA PHE A 1008 -29.98 -14.41 -47.11
C PHE A 1008 -30.88 -13.18 -47.28
N PHE A 1009 -31.68 -13.17 -48.35
CA PHE A 1009 -32.73 -12.17 -48.56
C PHE A 1009 -34.03 -12.83 -49.04
N ALA A 1010 -35.17 -12.31 -48.58
CA ALA A 1010 -36.48 -12.60 -49.15
C ALA A 1010 -37.42 -11.43 -48.87
N ASN A 1011 -38.05 -10.83 -49.88
CA ASN A 1011 -38.99 -9.71 -49.79
C ASN A 1011 -39.86 -9.61 -51.05
N PRO A 1012 -41.11 -9.10 -50.99
CA PRO A 1012 -41.83 -8.69 -49.79
C PRO A 1012 -42.51 -9.89 -49.07
N ALA A 1013 -42.94 -9.70 -47.83
CA ALA A 1013 -43.71 -10.68 -47.08
C ALA A 1013 -45.06 -11.02 -47.74
N GLY A 1014 -45.56 -12.23 -47.53
CA GLY A 1014 -46.91 -12.66 -47.96
C GLY A 1014 -47.03 -13.13 -49.42
N VAL A 1015 -45.97 -13.02 -50.24
CA VAL A 1015 -45.95 -13.54 -51.63
C VAL A 1015 -45.38 -14.96 -51.74
N GLY A 1016 -45.03 -15.58 -50.61
CA GLY A 1016 -44.38 -16.90 -50.58
C GLY A 1016 -42.86 -16.88 -50.81
N ALA A 1017 -42.23 -15.69 -50.77
CA ALA A 1017 -40.78 -15.55 -50.89
C ALA A 1017 -40.06 -16.27 -49.73
N ASN A 1018 -39.25 -17.29 -50.07
CA ASN A 1018 -38.43 -18.01 -49.11
C ASN A 1018 -37.01 -18.24 -49.66
N ALA A 1019 -36.02 -17.94 -48.84
CA ALA A 1019 -34.66 -18.42 -49.02
C ALA A 1019 -34.44 -19.61 -48.07
N GLU A 1020 -34.23 -20.82 -48.60
CA GLU A 1020 -33.94 -22.03 -47.83
C GLU A 1020 -32.77 -22.75 -48.51
N VAL A 1021 -31.75 -23.07 -47.73
CA VAL A 1021 -30.61 -23.88 -48.17
C VAL A 1021 -30.44 -25.05 -47.22
N LEU A 1022 -30.19 -26.22 -47.79
CA LEU A 1022 -29.95 -27.46 -47.08
C LEU A 1022 -28.53 -27.92 -47.36
N ARG A 1023 -27.97 -28.65 -46.40
CA ARG A 1023 -26.67 -29.29 -46.58
C ARG A 1023 -26.58 -30.58 -45.80
N ASP A 1024 -26.22 -31.64 -46.50
CA ASP A 1024 -25.94 -32.95 -45.89
C ASP A 1024 -24.57 -32.97 -45.23
N PHE A 1025 -24.44 -33.68 -44.12
CA PHE A 1025 -23.15 -34.06 -43.56
C PHE A 1025 -22.67 -35.29 -44.32
N THR A 1026 -21.40 -35.32 -44.75
CA THR A 1026 -20.86 -36.50 -45.46
C THR A 1026 -20.90 -37.77 -44.59
N THR A 1027 -20.83 -37.60 -43.27
CA THR A 1027 -21.07 -38.65 -42.28
C THR A 1027 -22.01 -38.10 -41.20
N PRO A 1028 -23.09 -38.81 -40.81
CA PRO A 1028 -23.89 -38.44 -39.65
C PRO A 1028 -23.02 -38.28 -38.40
N MET A 1029 -23.35 -37.28 -37.56
CA MET A 1029 -22.60 -36.98 -36.33
C MET A 1029 -22.53 -38.21 -35.41
N ALA A 1030 -21.35 -38.52 -34.91
CA ALA A 1030 -21.17 -39.51 -33.86
C ALA A 1030 -21.59 -38.92 -32.50
N VAL A 1031 -21.96 -39.78 -31.54
CA VAL A 1031 -22.26 -39.32 -30.18
C VAL A 1031 -21.06 -38.56 -29.59
N GLY A 1032 -21.33 -37.42 -28.97
CA GLY A 1032 -20.39 -36.43 -28.44
C GLY A 1032 -19.85 -35.44 -29.47
N SER A 1033 -20.20 -35.56 -30.76
CA SER A 1033 -19.78 -34.59 -31.77
C SER A 1033 -20.51 -33.27 -31.58
N VAL A 1034 -19.87 -32.15 -31.91
CA VAL A 1034 -20.45 -30.80 -31.85
C VAL A 1034 -20.50 -30.21 -33.25
N PHE A 1035 -21.68 -29.83 -33.73
CA PHE A 1035 -21.84 -28.95 -34.87
C PHE A 1035 -21.93 -27.50 -34.37
N SER A 1036 -21.19 -26.58 -34.97
CA SER A 1036 -21.22 -25.16 -34.63
C SER A 1036 -21.24 -24.29 -35.87
N PHE A 1037 -21.83 -23.09 -35.75
CA PHE A 1037 -21.78 -22.03 -36.75
C PHE A 1037 -22.05 -20.68 -36.10
N ASP A 1038 -21.64 -19.60 -36.77
CA ASP A 1038 -21.96 -18.23 -36.35
C ASP A 1038 -23.25 -17.76 -37.01
N TRP A 1039 -24.15 -17.15 -36.24
CA TRP A 1039 -25.43 -16.63 -36.68
C TRP A 1039 -25.57 -15.13 -36.42
N GLY A 1040 -25.76 -14.36 -37.48
CA GLY A 1040 -25.96 -12.91 -37.41
C GLY A 1040 -27.38 -12.53 -37.78
N VAL A 1041 -28.08 -11.87 -36.85
CA VAL A 1041 -29.37 -11.21 -37.08
C VAL A 1041 -29.45 -9.93 -36.25
N ASN A 1042 -29.66 -8.78 -36.90
CA ASN A 1042 -29.84 -7.50 -36.21
C ASN A 1042 -31.32 -7.32 -35.83
N TRP A 1043 -32.19 -7.13 -36.83
CA TRP A 1043 -33.62 -6.90 -36.59
C TRP A 1043 -34.49 -8.14 -36.83
N ASP A 1044 -35.69 -8.11 -36.26
CA ASP A 1044 -36.72 -9.15 -36.41
C ASP A 1044 -37.26 -9.26 -37.84
N SER A 1045 -38.18 -10.20 -38.09
CA SER A 1045 -38.74 -10.38 -39.43
C SER A 1045 -39.74 -9.31 -39.85
N ASP A 1046 -40.19 -8.43 -38.94
CA ASP A 1046 -41.32 -7.49 -39.02
C ASP A 1046 -42.69 -8.03 -39.48
N ALA A 1047 -42.72 -9.23 -40.03
CA ALA A 1047 -43.89 -9.82 -40.65
C ALA A 1047 -44.39 -11.04 -39.86
N GLU A 1048 -45.67 -11.03 -39.51
CA GLU A 1048 -46.31 -12.17 -38.86
C GLU A 1048 -46.27 -13.41 -39.78
N GLY A 1049 -45.86 -14.56 -39.24
CA GLY A 1049 -45.68 -15.79 -40.01
C GLY A 1049 -44.42 -15.83 -40.89
N SER A 1050 -43.53 -14.84 -40.77
CA SER A 1050 -42.21 -14.83 -41.40
C SER A 1050 -41.13 -15.15 -40.37
N TYR A 1051 -40.26 -16.10 -40.68
CA TYR A 1051 -39.23 -16.58 -39.79
C TYR A 1051 -37.86 -16.59 -40.45
N ARG A 1052 -36.83 -16.43 -39.62
CA ARG A 1052 -35.43 -16.64 -39.97
C ARG A 1052 -34.79 -17.54 -38.94
N GLY A 1053 -33.99 -18.50 -39.38
CA GLY A 1053 -33.33 -19.40 -38.44
C GLY A 1053 -32.76 -20.66 -39.05
N PHE A 1054 -32.72 -21.68 -38.21
CA PHE A 1054 -31.92 -22.89 -38.41
C PHE A 1054 -32.67 -24.13 -37.94
N SER A 1055 -32.53 -25.22 -38.69
CA SER A 1055 -32.94 -26.55 -38.28
C SER A 1055 -31.76 -27.54 -38.35
N LEU A 1056 -31.60 -28.35 -37.30
CA LEU A 1056 -30.73 -29.52 -37.29
C LEU A 1056 -31.59 -30.77 -37.53
N LEU A 1057 -31.22 -31.62 -38.48
CA LEU A 1057 -32.02 -32.76 -38.92
C LEU A 1057 -31.25 -34.09 -38.86
N ALA A 1058 -31.99 -35.19 -38.62
CA ALA A 1058 -31.56 -36.57 -38.88
C ALA A 1058 -32.31 -37.10 -40.13
N GLY A 1059 -31.66 -37.04 -41.29
CA GLY A 1059 -32.33 -37.22 -42.58
C GLY A 1059 -33.39 -36.14 -42.78
N ASP A 1060 -34.64 -36.54 -42.95
CA ASP A 1060 -35.78 -35.61 -43.09
C ASP A 1060 -36.49 -35.30 -41.74
N THR A 1061 -35.99 -35.83 -40.62
CA THR A 1061 -36.58 -35.59 -39.29
C THR A 1061 -35.92 -34.39 -38.62
N GLU A 1062 -36.70 -33.35 -38.31
CA GLU A 1062 -36.22 -32.16 -37.58
C GLU A 1062 -35.99 -32.49 -36.10
N LEU A 1063 -34.76 -32.28 -35.63
CA LEU A 1063 -34.33 -32.52 -34.26
C LEU A 1063 -34.43 -31.24 -33.42
N VAL A 1064 -33.84 -30.16 -33.92
CA VAL A 1064 -33.84 -28.84 -33.28
C VAL A 1064 -34.30 -27.80 -34.30
N TYR A 1065 -35.22 -26.92 -33.89
CA TYR A 1065 -35.76 -25.83 -34.68
C TYR A 1065 -35.56 -24.51 -33.93
N ILE A 1066 -34.78 -23.61 -34.51
CA ILE A 1066 -34.55 -22.26 -34.00
C ILE A 1066 -35.17 -21.27 -34.96
N ASN A 1067 -35.99 -20.34 -34.46
CA ASN A 1067 -36.66 -19.31 -35.26
C ASN A 1067 -36.71 -17.97 -34.54
N MET A 1068 -36.57 -16.90 -35.33
CA MET A 1068 -36.92 -15.54 -34.94
C MET A 1068 -38.05 -15.03 -35.84
N GLY A 1069 -39.16 -14.64 -35.23
CA GLY A 1069 -40.33 -14.07 -35.91
C GLY A 1069 -40.29 -12.53 -35.94
N ASN A 1070 -41.45 -11.89 -35.79
CA ASN A 1070 -41.62 -10.43 -35.78
C ASN A 1070 -41.45 -9.81 -34.38
N SER A 1071 -40.48 -10.32 -33.61
CA SER A 1071 -40.16 -9.85 -32.27
C SER A 1071 -38.67 -10.10 -31.98
N PRO A 1072 -38.06 -9.46 -30.96
CA PRO A 1072 -36.69 -9.78 -30.59
C PRO A 1072 -36.49 -11.22 -30.11
N VAL A 1073 -37.56 -11.93 -29.72
CA VAL A 1073 -37.46 -13.27 -29.15
C VAL A 1073 -36.99 -14.28 -30.20
N ILE A 1074 -35.90 -14.96 -29.88
CA ILE A 1074 -35.40 -16.14 -30.58
C ILE A 1074 -35.90 -17.37 -29.81
N ASN A 1075 -36.67 -18.21 -30.48
CA ASN A 1075 -37.21 -19.44 -29.90
C ASN A 1075 -36.42 -20.65 -30.40
N ILE A 1076 -36.32 -21.67 -29.53
CA ILE A 1076 -35.76 -22.99 -29.83
C ILE A 1076 -36.81 -24.06 -29.47
N THR A 1077 -36.70 -25.28 -30.00
CA THR A 1077 -37.64 -26.39 -29.73
C THR A 1077 -38.09 -26.46 -28.26
N GLY A 1078 -39.36 -26.12 -28.01
CA GLY A 1078 -39.97 -26.22 -26.68
C GLY A 1078 -39.84 -24.99 -25.75
N GLY A 1079 -39.23 -23.88 -26.19
CA GLY A 1079 -39.12 -22.68 -25.34
C GLY A 1079 -38.43 -21.47 -25.99
N THR A 1080 -38.08 -20.50 -25.14
CA THR A 1080 -37.35 -19.29 -25.52
C THR A 1080 -35.84 -19.50 -25.34
N MET A 1081 -35.04 -19.05 -26.31
CA MET A 1081 -33.57 -19.12 -26.26
C MET A 1081 -32.98 -17.77 -25.83
N PHE A 1082 -33.31 -16.70 -26.55
CA PHE A 1082 -32.83 -15.33 -26.28
C PHE A 1082 -33.96 -14.32 -26.45
N THR A 1083 -33.90 -13.18 -25.76
CA THR A 1083 -34.97 -12.18 -25.73
C THR A 1083 -34.55 -10.78 -26.13
N ASN A 1084 -33.26 -10.45 -26.09
CA ASN A 1084 -32.78 -9.09 -26.33
C ASN A 1084 -32.42 -8.83 -27.79
N TYR A 1085 -32.47 -7.57 -28.19
CA TYR A 1085 -31.84 -7.10 -29.41
C TYR A 1085 -30.34 -6.93 -29.22
N GLY A 1086 -29.60 -6.96 -30.33
CA GLY A 1086 -28.17 -6.75 -30.35
C GLY A 1086 -27.62 -7.01 -31.75
N THR A 1087 -26.34 -6.77 -31.94
CA THR A 1087 -25.68 -6.85 -33.25
C THR A 1087 -24.49 -7.79 -33.27
N GLN A 1088 -24.21 -8.51 -32.19
CA GLN A 1088 -23.10 -9.46 -32.15
C GLN A 1088 -23.46 -10.78 -32.84
N ALA A 1089 -22.52 -11.34 -33.60
CA ALA A 1089 -22.60 -12.70 -34.12
C ALA A 1089 -22.74 -13.71 -32.97
N MET A 1090 -23.71 -14.60 -33.08
CA MET A 1090 -23.98 -15.64 -32.08
C MET A 1090 -23.37 -16.95 -32.54
N THR A 1091 -22.31 -17.42 -31.88
CA THR A 1091 -21.78 -18.78 -32.11
C THR A 1091 -22.69 -19.79 -31.43
N LEU A 1092 -23.43 -20.57 -32.22
CA LEU A 1092 -24.32 -21.61 -31.71
C LEU A 1092 -23.67 -22.98 -31.84
N ASN A 1093 -23.80 -23.80 -30.81
CA ASN A 1093 -23.19 -25.12 -30.72
C ASN A 1093 -24.25 -26.19 -30.42
N PHE A 1094 -24.15 -27.35 -31.09
CA PHE A 1094 -25.09 -28.46 -31.01
C PHE A 1094 -24.32 -29.77 -30.81
N GLU A 1095 -24.28 -30.27 -29.57
CA GLU A 1095 -23.65 -31.55 -29.23
C GLU A 1095 -24.65 -32.71 -29.35
N TYR A 1096 -24.28 -33.74 -30.11
CA TYR A 1096 -25.04 -34.98 -30.19
C TYR A 1096 -24.81 -35.87 -28.97
N VAL A 1097 -25.49 -35.60 -27.87
CA VAL A 1097 -25.27 -36.29 -26.58
C VAL A 1097 -25.66 -37.77 -26.63
N ALA A 1098 -26.81 -38.09 -27.24
CA ALA A 1098 -27.29 -39.44 -27.46
C ALA A 1098 -28.49 -39.41 -28.42
N SER A 1099 -28.91 -40.56 -28.96
CA SER A 1099 -30.16 -40.62 -29.74
C SER A 1099 -31.33 -40.08 -28.92
N GLY A 1100 -31.98 -39.03 -29.43
CA GLY A 1100 -33.08 -38.34 -28.76
C GLY A 1100 -32.65 -37.23 -27.80
N SER A 1101 -31.36 -36.86 -27.79
CA SER A 1101 -30.81 -35.83 -26.90
C SER A 1101 -29.75 -34.99 -27.61
N ILE A 1102 -29.94 -33.66 -27.62
CA ILE A 1102 -28.98 -32.68 -28.16
C ILE A 1102 -28.73 -31.61 -27.10
N ARG A 1103 -27.47 -31.34 -26.75
CA ARG A 1103 -27.12 -30.16 -25.94
C ARG A 1103 -26.86 -28.98 -26.85
N VAL A 1104 -27.44 -27.84 -26.53
CA VAL A 1104 -27.32 -26.60 -27.30
C VAL A 1104 -26.79 -25.50 -26.40
N TRP A 1105 -25.73 -24.81 -26.83
CA TRP A 1105 -25.25 -23.64 -26.12
C TRP A 1105 -24.77 -22.51 -27.05
N GLY A 1106 -24.83 -21.28 -26.54
CA GLY A 1106 -24.39 -20.07 -27.22
C GLY A 1106 -24.66 -18.81 -26.40
N THR A 1107 -24.12 -17.69 -26.85
CA THR A 1107 -24.35 -16.36 -26.28
C THR A 1107 -25.28 -15.57 -27.21
N GLY A 1108 -26.20 -14.81 -26.63
CA GLY A 1108 -27.12 -13.96 -27.36
C GLY A 1108 -26.41 -12.79 -28.05
N ARG A 1109 -27.07 -12.21 -29.04
CA ARG A 1109 -26.53 -11.12 -29.89
C ARG A 1109 -26.25 -9.80 -29.15
N ASP A 1110 -26.58 -9.70 -27.87
CA ASP A 1110 -26.23 -8.58 -26.99
C ASP A 1110 -24.91 -8.79 -26.24
N GLY A 1111 -24.33 -10.00 -26.30
CA GLY A 1111 -23.13 -10.39 -25.57
C GLY A 1111 -23.33 -10.68 -24.09
N LEU A 1112 -24.56 -10.62 -23.59
CA LEU A 1112 -24.90 -10.76 -22.17
C LEU A 1112 -25.79 -11.99 -21.90
N GLU A 1113 -26.76 -12.28 -22.77
CA GLU A 1113 -27.60 -13.46 -22.63
C GLU A 1113 -26.79 -14.74 -22.92
N SER A 1114 -27.00 -15.80 -22.16
CA SER A 1114 -26.39 -17.11 -22.41
C SER A 1114 -27.44 -18.22 -22.38
N TYR A 1115 -27.23 -19.23 -23.22
CA TYR A 1115 -28.07 -20.41 -23.28
C TYR A 1115 -27.18 -21.64 -23.25
N ASP A 1116 -27.49 -22.60 -22.38
CA ASP A 1116 -26.85 -23.93 -22.34
C ASP A 1116 -27.85 -24.93 -21.77
N GLN A 1117 -28.46 -25.74 -22.62
CA GLN A 1117 -29.49 -26.70 -22.25
C GLN A 1117 -29.38 -27.99 -23.05
N THR A 1118 -29.71 -29.12 -22.40
CA THR A 1118 -29.88 -30.42 -23.10
C THR A 1118 -31.35 -30.63 -23.44
N LEU A 1119 -31.66 -30.65 -24.73
CA LEU A 1119 -32.99 -30.80 -25.28
C LEU A 1119 -33.32 -32.28 -25.52
N THR A 1120 -34.54 -32.67 -25.15
CA THR A 1120 -35.13 -33.94 -25.59
C THR A 1120 -35.68 -33.76 -27.01
N VAL A 1121 -35.16 -34.54 -27.96
CA VAL A 1121 -35.50 -34.44 -29.39
C VAL A 1121 -35.96 -35.81 -29.94
N PRO A 1122 -36.54 -35.88 -31.15
CA PRO A 1122 -36.77 -37.15 -31.83
C PRO A 1122 -35.50 -38.01 -31.97
N ALA A 1123 -35.65 -39.33 -32.08
CA ALA A 1123 -34.51 -40.24 -32.22
C ALA A 1123 -33.84 -40.13 -33.61
N GLY A 1124 -32.52 -40.05 -33.64
CA GLY A 1124 -31.72 -39.99 -34.87
C GLY A 1124 -30.42 -39.21 -34.67
N ALA A 1125 -29.37 -39.61 -35.39
CA ALA A 1125 -28.11 -38.87 -35.41
C ALA A 1125 -28.22 -37.67 -36.36
N PRO A 1126 -27.79 -36.45 -35.97
CA PRO A 1126 -27.78 -35.32 -36.88
C PRO A 1126 -26.96 -35.62 -38.13
N SER A 1127 -27.53 -35.37 -39.30
CA SER A 1127 -26.92 -35.66 -40.58
C SER A 1127 -27.17 -34.60 -41.65
N ARG A 1128 -27.96 -33.57 -41.35
CA ARG A 1128 -28.31 -32.50 -42.28
C ARG A 1128 -28.63 -31.22 -41.51
N ILE A 1129 -28.33 -30.09 -42.14
CA ILE A 1129 -28.72 -28.75 -41.67
C ILE A 1129 -29.61 -28.06 -42.69
N LYS A 1130 -30.42 -27.13 -42.21
CA LYS A 1130 -31.26 -26.26 -43.02
C LYS A 1130 -31.24 -24.85 -42.44
N PHE A 1131 -30.88 -23.87 -43.26
CA PHE A 1131 -31.09 -22.46 -42.97
C PHE A 1131 -32.28 -21.97 -43.77
N TYR A 1132 -33.13 -21.15 -43.15
CA TYR A 1132 -34.31 -20.63 -43.80
C TYR A 1132 -34.57 -19.17 -43.42
N PHE A 1133 -35.16 -18.44 -44.36
CA PHE A 1133 -35.49 -17.04 -44.25
C PHE A 1133 -36.76 -16.76 -45.06
N ASN A 1134 -37.79 -16.20 -44.43
CA ASN A 1134 -39.03 -15.80 -45.09
C ASN A 1134 -39.12 -14.27 -45.25
N GLY A 1135 -40.00 -13.85 -46.16
CA GLY A 1135 -40.19 -12.44 -46.55
C GLY A 1135 -40.31 -11.44 -45.41
N SER A 1136 -39.59 -10.31 -45.46
CA SER A 1136 -39.87 -9.10 -44.64
C SER A 1136 -40.80 -8.14 -45.41
N THR A 1137 -41.54 -7.28 -44.68
CA THR A 1137 -42.39 -6.24 -45.26
C THR A 1137 -41.60 -5.01 -45.73
N VAL A 1138 -40.32 -4.90 -45.41
CA VAL A 1138 -39.46 -3.77 -45.79
C VAL A 1138 -39.07 -3.86 -47.27
N PRO A 1139 -39.33 -2.82 -48.09
CA PRO A 1139 -38.91 -2.78 -49.48
C PRO A 1139 -37.37 -2.78 -49.64
N GLU A 1140 -36.86 -3.35 -50.73
CA GLU A 1140 -35.41 -3.45 -51.06
C GLU A 1140 -34.67 -2.08 -51.12
N LEU A 1141 -35.40 -0.99 -51.32
CA LEU A 1141 -34.82 0.36 -51.43
C LEU A 1141 -34.78 1.13 -50.10
N ASP A 1142 -35.21 0.52 -49.00
CA ASP A 1142 -35.19 1.12 -47.67
C ASP A 1142 -33.83 0.91 -46.99
N GLU A 1143 -33.35 1.92 -46.25
CA GLU A 1143 -32.05 1.86 -45.54
C GLU A 1143 -32.01 0.79 -44.44
N ASP A 1144 -33.18 0.34 -43.99
CA ASP A 1144 -33.32 -0.70 -42.97
C ASP A 1144 -33.42 -2.13 -43.56
N HIS A 1145 -33.39 -2.26 -44.90
CA HIS A 1145 -33.50 -3.55 -45.59
C HIS A 1145 -32.37 -4.50 -45.21
N ASP A 1146 -31.11 -4.05 -45.28
CA ASP A 1146 -29.93 -4.86 -44.94
C ASP A 1146 -29.94 -5.29 -43.47
N LYS A 1147 -30.41 -4.42 -42.56
CA LYS A 1147 -30.50 -4.72 -41.11
C LYS A 1147 -31.48 -5.85 -40.78
N ARG A 1148 -32.35 -6.22 -41.72
CA ARG A 1148 -33.29 -7.34 -41.60
C ARG A 1148 -32.85 -8.59 -42.36
N GLN A 1149 -31.65 -8.64 -42.90
CA GLN A 1149 -31.10 -9.86 -43.49
C GLN A 1149 -30.54 -10.78 -42.39
N MET A 1150 -30.24 -12.03 -42.78
CA MET A 1150 -29.61 -13.03 -41.93
C MET A 1150 -28.28 -13.43 -42.54
N TYR A 1151 -27.27 -13.62 -41.69
CA TYR A 1151 -25.94 -14.06 -42.08
C TYR A 1151 -25.55 -15.30 -41.29
N VAL A 1152 -24.88 -16.25 -41.94
CA VAL A 1152 -24.26 -17.42 -41.30
C VAL A 1152 -22.85 -17.62 -41.81
N ASP A 1153 -21.95 -18.14 -40.98
CA ASP A 1153 -20.57 -18.45 -41.38
C ASP A 1153 -19.90 -19.42 -40.38
N ASN A 1154 -18.65 -19.79 -40.62
CA ASN A 1154 -17.79 -20.58 -39.73
C ASN A 1154 -18.42 -21.92 -39.31
N LEU A 1155 -19.01 -22.63 -40.28
CA LEU A 1155 -19.63 -23.93 -40.05
C LEU A 1155 -18.55 -24.95 -39.70
N LYS A 1156 -18.81 -25.77 -38.68
CA LYS A 1156 -17.81 -26.73 -38.18
C LYS A 1156 -18.47 -27.94 -37.52
N ILE A 1157 -17.94 -29.14 -37.73
CA ILE A 1157 -18.25 -30.34 -36.94
C ILE A 1157 -16.96 -30.85 -36.30
N THR A 1158 -16.98 -31.00 -34.98
CA THR A 1158 -15.92 -31.65 -34.21
C THR A 1158 -16.41 -32.99 -33.66
N VAL A 1159 -15.59 -34.04 -33.71
CA VAL A 1159 -15.88 -35.36 -33.06
C VAL A 1159 -15.03 -35.53 -31.82
N PRO A 1160 -15.51 -36.20 -30.76
CA PRO A 1160 -14.66 -36.50 -29.61
C PRO A 1160 -13.44 -37.33 -30.03
N GLY A 1161 -12.26 -36.75 -29.86
CA GLY A 1161 -10.97 -37.39 -30.09
C GLY A 1161 -10.20 -36.87 -31.31
N GLY A 1162 -9.25 -35.96 -31.06
CA GLY A 1162 -8.07 -35.71 -31.91
C GLY A 1162 -7.89 -34.30 -32.47
N GLY A 1163 -8.29 -33.25 -31.72
CA GLY A 1163 -8.06 -31.83 -32.02
C GLY A 1163 -7.57 -31.08 -30.80
N GLU A 1164 -7.18 -29.81 -31.02
CA GLU A 1164 -6.19 -29.14 -30.18
C GLU A 1164 -6.58 -29.10 -28.69
N PRO A 1165 -5.63 -29.46 -27.81
CA PRO A 1165 -5.79 -29.36 -26.36
C PRO A 1165 -6.33 -27.98 -25.97
N THR A 1166 -7.44 -27.90 -25.22
CA THR A 1166 -7.81 -26.62 -24.59
C THR A 1166 -6.94 -26.41 -23.38
N TYR A 1167 -6.27 -25.27 -23.35
CA TYR A 1167 -5.40 -24.89 -22.25
C TYR A 1167 -6.09 -23.85 -21.40
N SER A 1168 -6.04 -24.02 -20.08
CA SER A 1168 -6.15 -22.87 -19.18
C SER A 1168 -4.86 -22.08 -19.26
N THR A 1169 -4.95 -20.76 -19.42
CA THR A 1169 -3.78 -19.89 -19.48
C THR A 1169 -3.88 -18.75 -18.48
N ASP A 1170 -2.75 -18.35 -17.93
CA ASP A 1170 -2.61 -17.10 -17.17
C ASP A 1170 -1.34 -16.36 -17.60
N THR A 1171 -1.36 -15.03 -17.54
CA THR A 1171 -0.33 -14.18 -18.15
C THR A 1171 0.13 -13.09 -17.19
N VAL A 1172 1.44 -12.83 -17.19
CA VAL A 1172 2.05 -11.77 -16.40
C VAL A 1172 3.08 -11.00 -17.21
N THR A 1173 3.19 -9.70 -16.96
CA THR A 1173 4.19 -8.84 -17.61
C THR A 1173 5.37 -8.59 -16.66
N ILE A 1174 6.57 -9.01 -17.05
CA ILE A 1174 7.81 -8.71 -16.33
C ILE A 1174 8.67 -7.76 -17.18
N VAL A 1175 8.70 -6.48 -16.81
CA VAL A 1175 9.54 -5.47 -17.46
C VAL A 1175 10.95 -5.57 -16.90
N ARG A 1176 11.86 -6.24 -17.62
CA ARG A 1176 13.29 -6.17 -17.29
C ARG A 1176 13.82 -4.88 -17.87
N GLN A 1177 14.34 -4.00 -17.02
CA GLN A 1177 14.93 -2.76 -17.49
C GLN A 1177 16.04 -3.04 -18.50
N ASP A 1178 16.14 -2.21 -19.54
CA ASP A 1178 17.31 -2.18 -20.40
C ASP A 1178 18.57 -2.08 -19.54
N SER A 1179 19.68 -2.62 -20.02
CA SER A 1179 20.98 -2.10 -19.60
C SER A 1179 20.97 -0.68 -20.10
N GLY A 1180 20.25 0.22 -19.42
CA GLY A 1180 20.12 1.62 -19.79
C GLY A 1180 21.52 2.00 -20.15
N SER A 1181 21.74 2.24 -21.45
CA SER A 1181 23.07 2.20 -22.02
C SER A 1181 23.86 3.08 -21.11
N VAL A 1182 24.78 2.47 -20.35
CA VAL A 1182 25.72 3.23 -19.57
C VAL A 1182 26.39 3.99 -20.69
N GLY A 1183 26.02 5.26 -20.86
CA GLY A 1183 26.79 6.15 -21.70
C GLY A 1183 28.25 5.96 -21.27
N PRO A 1184 29.23 6.18 -22.18
CA PRO A 1184 30.64 6.07 -21.80
C PRO A 1184 30.81 6.64 -20.39
N SER A 1185 31.45 5.91 -19.48
CA SER A 1185 31.80 6.47 -18.17
C SER A 1185 32.48 7.80 -18.46
N ILE A 1186 31.76 8.90 -18.23
CA ILE A 1186 32.22 10.23 -18.65
C ILE A 1186 33.37 10.50 -17.70
N PRO A 1187 34.62 10.54 -18.17
CA PRO A 1187 35.73 10.86 -17.29
C PRO A 1187 35.45 12.24 -16.70
N PRO A 1188 35.86 12.52 -15.45
CA PRO A 1188 35.54 13.77 -14.79
C PRO A 1188 35.79 14.96 -15.71
N ILE A 1189 34.75 15.76 -15.94
CA ILE A 1189 34.89 17.01 -16.67
C ILE A 1189 35.70 17.94 -15.77
N VAL A 1190 36.89 18.33 -16.24
CA VAL A 1190 37.78 19.21 -15.50
C VAL A 1190 37.55 20.63 -15.97
N PHE A 1191 37.13 21.49 -15.05
CA PHE A 1191 37.01 22.91 -15.26
C PHE A 1191 38.33 23.59 -14.90
N GLU A 1192 38.92 24.32 -15.84
CA GLU A 1192 40.09 25.15 -15.59
C GLU A 1192 39.71 26.63 -15.75
N ALA A 1193 39.92 27.39 -14.68
CA ALA A 1193 39.60 28.81 -14.65
C ALA A 1193 40.35 29.56 -15.76
N GLY A 1194 39.60 30.16 -16.69
CA GLY A 1194 40.14 31.00 -17.79
C GLY A 1194 40.43 30.28 -19.10
N THR A 1195 40.27 28.95 -19.17
CA THR A 1195 40.59 28.14 -20.38
C THR A 1195 39.42 27.31 -20.90
N GLY A 1196 38.38 27.08 -20.10
CA GLY A 1196 37.16 26.34 -20.47
C GLY A 1196 36.99 25.05 -19.65
N PHE A 1197 36.46 24.00 -20.26
CA PHE A 1197 36.44 22.66 -19.67
C PHE A 1197 36.94 21.61 -20.64
N TRP A 1198 37.52 20.54 -20.11
CA TRP A 1198 38.03 19.43 -20.89
C TRP A 1198 37.67 18.09 -20.27
N PHE A 1199 37.64 17.05 -21.09
CA PHE A 1199 37.62 15.66 -20.66
C PHE A 1199 38.37 14.80 -21.68
N ASP A 1200 38.84 13.65 -21.22
CA ASP A 1200 39.45 12.65 -22.09
C ASP A 1200 38.34 11.81 -22.72
N ILE A 1201 38.31 11.70 -24.05
CA ILE A 1201 37.42 10.79 -24.77
C ILE A 1201 37.91 9.36 -24.48
N PRO A 1202 37.05 8.45 -23.98
CA PRO A 1202 37.47 7.09 -23.70
C PRO A 1202 37.99 6.40 -24.96
N SER A 1203 38.97 5.49 -24.79
CA SER A 1203 39.72 4.86 -25.90
C SER A 1203 38.85 4.12 -26.92
N GLU A 1204 37.68 3.67 -26.50
CA GLU A 1204 36.67 2.96 -27.28
C GLU A 1204 35.74 3.89 -28.09
N TYR A 1205 35.95 5.20 -28.03
CA TYR A 1205 35.17 6.20 -28.77
C TYR A 1205 36.05 7.22 -29.51
N GLU A 1206 35.52 7.77 -30.60
CA GLU A 1206 36.11 8.89 -31.33
C GLU A 1206 35.13 10.06 -31.43
N LEU A 1207 35.65 11.29 -31.46
CA LEU A 1207 34.83 12.49 -31.60
C LEU A 1207 34.15 12.51 -32.98
N TYR A 1208 32.82 12.55 -33.00
CA TYR A 1208 32.05 12.67 -34.24
C TYR A 1208 31.79 14.15 -34.60
N ARG A 1209 31.21 14.92 -33.68
CA ARG A 1209 31.00 16.37 -33.85
C ARG A 1209 30.68 17.07 -32.53
N VAL A 1210 30.83 18.39 -32.51
CA VAL A 1210 30.43 19.25 -31.38
C VAL A 1210 29.44 20.28 -31.87
N GLU A 1211 28.38 20.52 -31.11
CA GLU A 1211 27.32 21.48 -31.41
C GLU A 1211 27.08 22.42 -30.24
N GLY A 1212 26.82 23.70 -30.49
CA GLY A 1212 26.43 24.70 -29.49
C GLY A 1212 25.06 25.28 -29.77
N ALA A 1213 24.33 25.66 -28.72
CA ALA A 1213 23.03 26.33 -28.80
C ALA A 1213 22.92 27.49 -27.81
N ASP A 1214 22.20 28.53 -28.22
CA ASP A 1214 22.02 29.79 -27.48
C ASP A 1214 20.56 30.04 -27.07
N LEU A 1215 19.62 29.48 -27.84
CA LEU A 1215 18.20 29.79 -27.76
C LEU A 1215 17.37 28.52 -27.92
N VAL A 1216 16.24 28.46 -27.20
CA VAL A 1216 15.17 27.49 -27.46
C VAL A 1216 14.20 28.15 -28.45
N ILE A 1217 13.93 27.49 -29.57
CA ILE A 1217 12.95 27.92 -30.57
C ILE A 1217 11.83 26.90 -30.57
N GLY A 1218 10.65 27.31 -30.08
CA GLY A 1218 9.54 26.39 -29.79
C GLY A 1218 9.86 25.50 -28.60
N GLN A 1219 10.11 24.20 -28.84
CA GLN A 1219 10.54 23.21 -27.84
C GLN A 1219 11.92 22.59 -28.16
N ALA A 1220 12.66 23.13 -29.14
CA ALA A 1220 13.96 22.61 -29.56
C ALA A 1220 15.08 23.66 -29.48
N TRP A 1221 16.27 23.25 -29.07
CA TRP A 1221 17.46 24.10 -29.07
C TRP A 1221 17.97 24.37 -30.49
N ASN A 1222 18.46 25.57 -30.74
CA ASN A 1222 19.02 25.99 -32.03
C ASN A 1222 20.46 25.48 -32.26
N TRP A 1223 20.63 24.16 -32.36
CA TRP A 1223 21.95 23.55 -32.51
C TRP A 1223 22.71 24.03 -33.75
N THR A 1224 23.96 24.45 -33.54
CA THR A 1224 24.90 24.83 -34.59
C THR A 1224 26.23 24.11 -34.39
N LEU A 1225 26.85 23.64 -35.48
CA LEU A 1225 28.14 22.97 -35.42
C LEU A 1225 29.24 23.94 -34.95
N LEU A 1226 30.03 23.49 -33.97
CA LEU A 1226 31.22 24.18 -33.49
C LEU A 1226 32.46 23.72 -34.28
N THR A 1227 33.47 24.58 -34.37
CA THR A 1227 34.65 24.37 -35.23
C THR A 1227 35.91 24.10 -34.42
N GLU A 1228 36.65 23.04 -34.78
CA GLU A 1228 37.94 22.72 -34.16
C GLU A 1228 38.98 23.82 -34.39
N ASN A 1229 39.82 24.09 -33.37
CA ASN A 1229 40.79 25.18 -33.24
C ASN A 1229 40.19 26.60 -33.15
N THR A 1230 38.87 26.73 -33.18
CA THR A 1230 38.17 28.00 -32.93
C THR A 1230 37.31 27.93 -31.68
N ASP A 1231 36.47 26.90 -31.58
CA ASP A 1231 35.51 26.68 -30.50
C ASP A 1231 35.93 25.54 -29.55
N TYR A 1232 36.69 24.56 -30.06
CA TYR A 1232 37.24 23.46 -29.27
C TYR A 1232 38.57 22.98 -29.84
N THR A 1233 39.36 22.19 -29.10
CA THR A 1233 40.54 21.47 -29.59
C THR A 1233 40.46 19.99 -29.22
N LEU A 1234 40.98 19.11 -30.08
CA LEU A 1234 41.12 17.68 -29.81
C LEU A 1234 42.60 17.28 -29.87
N ALA A 1235 43.19 16.88 -28.74
CA ALA A 1235 44.60 16.49 -28.68
C ALA A 1235 44.81 15.26 -27.80
N GLY A 1236 45.35 14.18 -28.38
CA GLY A 1236 45.67 12.95 -27.62
C GLY A 1236 44.45 12.27 -26.98
N GLY A 1237 43.27 12.38 -27.60
CA GLY A 1237 42.00 11.92 -27.05
C GLY A 1237 41.32 12.92 -26.12
N ARG A 1238 41.98 14.01 -25.72
CA ARG A 1238 41.38 15.07 -24.89
C ARG A 1238 40.62 16.09 -25.72
N LEU A 1239 39.33 16.26 -25.44
CA LEU A 1239 38.51 17.35 -25.99
C LEU A 1239 38.51 18.52 -25.00
N THR A 1240 38.93 19.69 -25.46
CA THR A 1240 38.89 20.94 -24.69
C THR A 1240 37.97 21.93 -25.39
N LEU A 1241 36.90 22.39 -24.74
CA LEU A 1241 36.11 23.51 -25.24
C LEU A 1241 36.77 24.83 -24.85
N LEU A 1242 37.00 25.70 -25.83
CA LEU A 1242 37.64 26.99 -25.64
C LEU A 1242 36.61 28.04 -25.18
N THR A 1243 37.07 29.06 -24.47
CA THR A 1243 36.22 30.08 -23.84
C THR A 1243 35.31 30.88 -24.78
N GLY A 1244 35.55 30.87 -26.10
CA GLY A 1244 34.63 31.45 -27.09
C GLY A 1244 33.34 30.64 -27.29
N ALA A 1245 33.36 29.34 -27.00
CA ALA A 1245 32.21 28.43 -27.05
C ALA A 1245 31.45 28.33 -25.72
N THR A 1246 32.02 28.81 -24.61
CA THR A 1246 31.37 28.82 -23.29
C THR A 1246 30.35 29.94 -23.12
N ASP A 1247 30.25 30.88 -24.07
CA ASP A 1247 29.14 31.84 -24.15
C ASP A 1247 27.84 31.17 -24.67
N LYS A 1248 27.91 29.92 -25.16
CA LYS A 1248 26.75 29.11 -25.55
C LYS A 1248 26.05 28.54 -24.32
N ARG A 1249 24.71 28.64 -24.26
CA ARG A 1249 23.91 28.13 -23.12
C ARG A 1249 23.97 26.62 -22.97
N MET A 1250 24.10 25.89 -24.08
CA MET A 1250 24.33 24.44 -24.07
C MET A 1250 25.32 24.03 -25.15
N VAL A 1251 26.14 23.02 -24.84
CA VAL A 1251 27.01 22.34 -25.81
C VAL A 1251 26.68 20.85 -25.80
N ARG A 1252 26.59 20.25 -26.99
CA ARG A 1252 26.34 18.83 -27.22
C ARG A 1252 27.52 18.23 -27.97
N ILE A 1253 28.02 17.10 -27.48
CA ILE A 1253 29.17 16.40 -28.07
C ILE A 1253 28.71 15.03 -28.50
N TRP A 1254 28.99 14.69 -29.75
CA TRP A 1254 28.67 13.41 -30.35
C TRP A 1254 29.94 12.59 -30.47
N LEU A 1255 29.89 11.36 -29.99
CA LEU A 1255 30.97 10.38 -30.10
C LEU A 1255 30.47 9.17 -30.90
N ASN A 1256 31.34 8.59 -31.72
CA ASN A 1256 31.09 7.30 -32.36
C ASN A 1256 31.92 6.22 -31.66
N ASN A 1257 31.47 4.97 -31.70
CA ASN A 1257 32.30 3.84 -31.31
C ASN A 1257 33.54 3.81 -32.21
N ALA A 1258 34.73 3.84 -31.61
CA ALA A 1258 35.96 3.54 -32.31
C ALA A 1258 35.90 2.05 -32.65
N ALA A 1259 35.52 1.71 -33.88
CA ALA A 1259 35.47 0.32 -34.33
C ALA A 1259 36.87 -0.31 -34.17
N PRO A 1260 36.98 -1.61 -33.84
CA PRO A 1260 38.26 -2.30 -33.83
C PRO A 1260 38.92 -2.31 -35.23
#